data_AF-A0AAZ1X570-F1
#
_entry.id   AF-A0AAZ1X570-F1
#
_cell.length_a   1.000
_cell.length_b   1.000
_cell.length_c   1.000
_cell.angle_alpha   90.00
_cell.angle_beta   90.00
_cell.angle_gamma   90.00
#
_symmetry.space_group_name_H-M   'P 1'
#
loop_
_entity.id
_entity.type
_entity.pdbx_description
1 polymer ?
#
loop_
_entity_poly.entity_id
_entity_poly.type
_entity_poly.pdbx_seq_one_letter_code
_entity_poly.pdbx_strand_id
1 'polypeptide(L)'
;MILLLALLSVLCGEPSLCLEEYGGFTFDGDIRQFAVTSNTLYIATEERLYQLSHDLTLINSLTQRGILKTGNQQDDVQFYRVSDTAEWNDTFSINVLLPFTKNDSLISCGGTDDDCGHCDVLDLKNISKLLYREHIQVGPLKSSSRSVSFLVDVKKKTENDTYILTAIQKKGTFEKRCPSDSETINLHNTDNKQGGGLFSLTDGASGTPKIKNKGDVEFVDGFQIKSTIYLFSNVLSAQTNRVRLIWLKGEKSKTDTLKSLRGATLSVSDGESSRLVASSVIPGEQPVLWSGVFSVDGGDTDTELMVFDISPDYSRAGDRDPDFYTSVPSEVTVTVLKPKAVLFRHSYMTSVLAVRQRGWMVFFIGTGDGQLIKLSVDRKYHAACPTVLYRTSDDRKVIPKLHLDPVDRKHVYVPFRNQMKRVPVSKYSTYTNVQECWSAQDAYCGWCGSKSSCTFEDDCTDSDWLSIPDESQHKMISHKVEKDTNGQVLLKIHTHLTVGQKVSSNFTCQFAARSGSICAPNNPPPQFPQCTCILSDRTLPADGLHVTVKFRLGSTQLSEQLRLTNCSDISGPPSSVLCQQCVKAGCRWNINRCSWADQTEINDSVCQNVQSGKNFSIPEISSITPSVVSFYGRNHAVLSGRNLDDVTAVRIQADTDCTPKESPVWDNTGFSLMFHIPTSDIKGVVNVCLLLPDGRCHGKAKITYSSLPSCTNITPSSSWISGKRKITLMGSHLNFVEGLVHSHAMQDVRLPRNISSQYLTYDSPAARSFSSSTLFVKLANETLACSTKLSYVPDPEFTSFTVIRTGEDVRITIQKKEDNLEMMIEELSVWGVQDNTKYQCIVEAKETWTNTDFFTCGFKSPSNHEFEELLIKYGDRTVSLGLESQLHKALQILRFMLIPCVIAVLVIIYFWQKRLTVEMNKL
;
A
#
# COMPACT_ATOMS: atom_id res chain seq x y z
N MET A 1 29.79 38.65 21.47
CA MET A 1 29.43 37.25 21.79
C MET A 1 27.92 36.98 21.81
N ILE A 2 27.06 37.94 21.43
CA ILE A 2 25.59 37.74 21.33
C ILE A 2 25.12 37.73 19.85
N LEU A 3 25.87 38.36 18.94
CA LEU A 3 25.56 38.34 17.50
C LEU A 3 25.94 37.04 16.77
N LEU A 4 26.82 36.20 17.34
CA LEU A 4 27.21 34.92 16.74
C LEU A 4 26.22 33.78 17.05
N LEU A 5 25.42 33.93 18.11
CA LEU A 5 24.37 32.96 18.49
C LEU A 5 23.10 33.13 17.65
N ALA A 6 22.81 34.35 17.16
CA ALA A 6 21.64 34.63 16.33
C ALA A 6 21.79 34.14 14.87
N LEU A 7 23.03 33.93 14.40
CA LEU A 7 23.32 33.37 13.06
C LEU A 7 23.37 31.83 13.04
N LEU A 8 23.50 31.18 14.21
CA LEU A 8 23.40 29.73 14.35
C LEU A 8 21.96 29.24 14.55
N SER A 9 21.03 30.11 14.95
CA SER A 9 19.60 29.79 15.10
C SER A 9 18.79 29.86 13.80
N VAL A 10 19.39 30.27 12.67
CA VAL A 10 18.75 30.26 11.33
C VAL A 10 19.09 28.97 10.55
N LEU A 11 19.92 28.09 11.12
CA LEU A 11 20.27 26.77 10.55
C LEU A 11 19.58 25.58 11.25
N CYS A 12 18.74 25.83 12.25
CA CYS A 12 17.83 24.83 12.79
C CYS A 12 16.40 25.15 12.32
N GLY A 13 16.11 24.78 11.08
CA GLY A 13 14.72 24.48 10.71
C GLY A 13 14.19 23.41 11.65
N GLU A 14 12.98 23.61 12.14
CA GLU A 14 12.25 22.67 12.98
C GLU A 14 12.31 21.25 12.38
N PRO A 15 12.39 20.20 13.20
CA PRO A 15 12.21 18.84 12.72
C PRO A 15 10.74 18.73 12.29
N SER A 16 10.48 18.99 11.00
CA SER A 16 9.35 18.42 10.31
C SER A 16 9.50 16.90 10.43
N LEU A 17 8.86 16.35 11.46
CA LEU A 17 8.57 14.94 11.64
C LEU A 17 7.65 14.48 10.51
N CYS A 18 8.24 14.30 9.34
CA CYS A 18 7.87 13.32 8.33
C CYS A 18 9.22 12.83 7.82
N LEU A 19 9.73 11.75 8.40
CA LEU A 19 10.80 10.98 7.78
C LEU A 19 10.29 10.55 6.40
N GLU A 20 10.72 11.21 5.32
CA GLU A 20 10.76 10.53 4.01
C GLU A 20 11.89 9.49 4.09
N GLU A 21 11.61 8.38 4.79
CA GLU A 21 12.57 7.33 5.15
C GLU A 21 13.03 6.51 3.93
N TYR A 22 12.49 6.79 2.73
CA TYR A 22 12.77 6.03 1.51
C TYR A 22 13.02 6.96 0.33
N GLY A 23 14.26 6.93 -0.18
CA GLY A 23 14.68 7.63 -1.39
C GLY A 23 13.74 7.32 -2.56
N GLY A 24 13.33 8.37 -3.27
CA GLY A 24 12.42 8.26 -4.40
C GLY A 24 12.62 9.40 -5.39
N PHE A 25 12.19 9.17 -6.62
CA PHE A 25 12.19 10.16 -7.69
C PHE A 25 10.78 10.28 -8.24
N THR A 26 10.27 11.51 -8.34
CA THR A 26 8.97 11.82 -8.95
C THR A 26 9.21 12.35 -10.35
N PHE A 27 8.56 11.76 -11.35
CA PHE A 27 8.75 12.08 -12.75
C PHE A 27 7.65 13.01 -13.28
N ASP A 28 7.98 13.69 -14.38
CA ASP A 28 6.99 14.31 -15.26
C ASP A 28 6.33 13.23 -16.12
N GLY A 29 4.99 13.11 -16.03
CA GLY A 29 4.20 12.05 -16.65
C GLY A 29 4.21 10.70 -15.91
N ASP A 30 3.28 9.82 -16.28
CA ASP A 30 3.17 8.48 -15.70
C ASP A 30 4.27 7.54 -16.25
N ILE A 31 4.83 6.68 -15.39
CA ILE A 31 5.85 5.69 -15.77
C ILE A 31 5.21 4.64 -16.67
N ARG A 32 5.83 4.42 -17.84
CA ARG A 32 5.41 3.42 -18.83
C ARG A 32 6.25 2.16 -18.74
N GLN A 33 7.57 2.31 -18.69
CA GLN A 33 8.51 1.19 -18.65
C GLN A 33 9.77 1.57 -17.90
N PHE A 34 10.40 0.59 -17.25
CA PHE A 34 11.75 0.77 -16.71
C PHE A 34 12.60 -0.49 -16.93
N ALA A 35 13.91 -0.27 -16.95
CA ALA A 35 14.92 -1.31 -17.04
C ALA A 35 16.10 -0.96 -16.13
N VAL A 36 16.68 -1.99 -15.52
CA VAL A 36 17.80 -1.85 -14.58
C VAL A 36 19.00 -2.59 -15.15
N THR A 37 20.18 -1.97 -15.08
CA THR A 37 21.47 -2.59 -15.41
C THR A 37 22.33 -2.66 -14.16
N SER A 38 23.56 -3.17 -14.26
CA SER A 38 24.50 -3.19 -13.13
C SER A 38 24.97 -1.82 -12.66
N ASN A 39 24.79 -0.78 -13.49
CA ASN A 39 25.35 0.56 -13.23
C ASN A 39 24.29 1.67 -13.22
N THR A 40 23.17 1.48 -13.92
CA THR A 40 22.23 2.56 -14.27
C THR A 40 20.81 2.04 -14.35
N LEU A 41 19.85 2.92 -14.02
CA LEU A 41 18.42 2.73 -14.15
C LEU A 41 17.86 3.59 -15.30
N TYR A 42 17.05 3.02 -16.18
CA TYR A 42 16.40 3.73 -17.29
C TYR A 42 14.89 3.68 -17.11
N ILE A 43 14.23 4.84 -17.19
CA ILE A 43 12.80 4.98 -16.94
C ILE A 43 12.17 5.77 -18.07
N ALA A 44 11.27 5.16 -18.81
CA ALA A 44 10.44 5.82 -19.81
C ALA A 44 9.10 6.21 -19.18
N THR A 45 8.73 7.47 -19.36
CA THR A 45 7.44 8.06 -18.98
C THR A 45 6.71 8.51 -20.24
N GLU A 46 5.51 9.06 -20.08
CA GLU A 46 4.77 9.70 -21.18
C GLU A 46 5.55 10.86 -21.81
N GLU A 47 6.30 11.62 -21.00
CA GLU A 47 6.95 12.86 -21.45
C GLU A 47 8.43 12.68 -21.77
N ARG A 48 9.13 11.81 -21.03
CA ARG A 48 10.61 11.72 -21.06
C ARG A 48 11.15 10.30 -20.85
N LEU A 49 12.34 10.07 -21.40
CA LEU A 49 13.23 8.95 -21.06
C LEU A 49 14.32 9.46 -20.09
N TYR A 50 14.37 8.89 -18.89
CA TYR A 50 15.32 9.22 -17.83
C TYR A 50 16.43 8.17 -17.72
N GLN A 51 17.63 8.65 -17.41
CA GLN A 51 18.78 7.86 -17.00
C GLN A 51 19.12 8.28 -15.55
N LEU A 52 18.99 7.35 -14.61
CA LEU A 52 19.26 7.56 -13.19
C LEU A 52 20.38 6.65 -12.70
N SER A 53 21.05 7.06 -11.64
CA SER A 53 21.92 6.19 -10.84
C SER A 53 21.08 5.25 -9.95
N HIS A 54 21.71 4.24 -9.33
CA HIS A 54 21.04 3.29 -8.45
C HIS A 54 20.39 3.93 -7.22
N ASP A 55 20.89 5.07 -6.75
CA ASP A 55 20.29 5.86 -5.67
C ASP A 55 19.14 6.77 -6.13
N LEU A 56 18.70 6.63 -7.39
CA LEU A 56 17.68 7.44 -8.05
C LEU A 56 18.08 8.91 -8.30
N THR A 57 19.38 9.23 -8.33
CA THR A 57 19.86 10.54 -8.79
C THR A 57 19.80 10.66 -10.31
N LEU A 58 19.33 11.82 -10.80
CA LEU A 58 19.21 12.09 -12.24
C LEU A 58 20.59 12.29 -12.89
N ILE A 59 20.90 11.48 -13.89
CA ILE A 59 22.12 11.59 -14.71
C ILE A 59 21.81 12.35 -16.00
N ASN A 60 20.83 11.88 -16.78
CA ASN A 60 20.38 12.49 -18.03
C ASN A 60 18.86 12.33 -18.20
N SER A 61 18.26 13.19 -19.03
CA SER A 61 16.88 12.99 -19.50
C SER A 61 16.75 13.40 -20.96
N LEU A 62 15.87 12.72 -21.69
CA LEU A 62 15.51 13.02 -23.06
C LEU A 62 14.01 13.22 -23.19
N THR A 63 13.62 14.25 -23.92
CA THR A 63 12.21 14.47 -24.25
C THR A 63 11.70 13.43 -25.25
N GLN A 64 10.42 13.15 -25.15
CA GLN A 64 9.70 12.31 -26.11
C GLN A 64 9.08 13.12 -27.24
N ARG A 65 9.13 14.45 -27.18
CA ARG A 65 8.61 15.35 -28.20
C ARG A 65 9.50 15.35 -29.44
N GLY A 66 8.87 15.40 -30.61
CA GLY A 66 9.58 15.45 -31.87
C GLY A 66 8.78 15.93 -33.06
N ILE A 67 9.46 15.97 -34.20
CA ILE A 67 8.88 16.31 -35.49
C ILE A 67 8.77 15.02 -36.31
N LEU A 68 7.55 14.68 -36.71
CA LEU A 68 7.29 13.70 -37.74
C LEU A 68 7.30 14.39 -39.11
N LYS A 69 8.24 13.99 -39.97
CA LYS A 69 8.28 14.42 -41.37
C LYS A 69 7.66 13.32 -42.23
N THR A 70 6.57 13.64 -42.94
CA THR A 70 5.95 12.77 -43.94
C THR A 70 6.40 13.21 -45.34
N GLY A 71 7.15 12.36 -46.05
CA GLY A 71 7.51 12.60 -47.46
C GLY A 71 6.34 12.38 -48.43
N ASN A 72 6.62 12.46 -49.75
CA ASN A 72 5.62 12.30 -50.82
C ASN A 72 5.13 10.84 -51.01
N GLN A 73 5.71 9.87 -50.29
CA GLN A 73 5.32 8.45 -50.28
C GLN A 73 5.12 7.97 -48.84
N GLN A 74 4.22 7.00 -48.64
CA GLN A 74 3.82 6.47 -47.32
C GLN A 74 5.00 5.89 -46.49
N ASP A 75 6.10 5.50 -47.15
CA ASP A 75 7.28 4.88 -46.52
C ASP A 75 8.39 5.88 -46.11
N ASP A 76 8.21 7.18 -46.37
CA ASP A 76 9.21 8.23 -46.08
C ASP A 76 8.90 9.01 -44.80
N VAL A 77 8.33 8.33 -43.80
CA VAL A 77 7.96 8.92 -42.51
C VAL A 77 9.13 8.82 -41.54
N GLN A 78 9.63 9.95 -41.05
CA GLN A 78 10.76 9.99 -40.13
C GLN A 78 10.49 10.89 -38.92
N PHE A 79 10.63 10.30 -37.73
CA PHE A 79 10.53 11.00 -36.45
C PHE A 79 11.89 11.51 -35.98
N TYR A 80 11.91 12.73 -35.45
CA TYR A 80 13.09 13.38 -34.88
C TYR A 80 12.77 14.04 -33.55
N ARG A 81 13.43 13.59 -32.47
CA ARG A 81 13.37 14.30 -31.19
C ARG A 81 13.86 15.74 -31.32
N VAL A 82 13.17 16.67 -30.67
CA VAL A 82 13.53 18.10 -30.62
C VAL A 82 13.87 18.53 -29.20
N SER A 83 14.30 19.78 -28.99
CA SER A 83 14.53 20.31 -27.64
C SER A 83 13.21 20.67 -26.95
N ASP A 84 13.22 20.79 -25.62
CA ASP A 84 12.02 21.11 -24.82
C ASP A 84 11.36 22.45 -25.19
N THR A 85 12.13 23.38 -25.77
CA THR A 85 11.67 24.71 -26.17
C THR A 85 11.27 24.80 -27.65
N ALA A 86 11.50 23.75 -28.43
CA ALA A 86 11.19 23.74 -29.85
C ALA A 86 9.72 23.35 -30.08
N GLU A 87 9.10 23.92 -31.11
CA GLU A 87 7.79 23.45 -31.58
C GLU A 87 7.90 22.00 -32.06
N TRP A 88 6.87 21.20 -31.76
CA TRP A 88 6.79 19.79 -32.13
C TRP A 88 5.38 19.48 -32.64
N ASN A 89 5.25 18.43 -33.44
CA ASN A 89 3.97 18.00 -34.01
C ASN A 89 3.61 16.54 -33.68
N ASP A 90 4.48 15.82 -32.98
CA ASP A 90 4.30 14.41 -32.65
C ASP A 90 5.05 14.02 -31.36
N THR A 91 4.57 12.99 -30.65
CA THR A 91 5.14 12.46 -29.41
C THR A 91 5.52 10.99 -29.56
N PHE A 92 6.79 10.66 -29.28
CA PHE A 92 7.27 9.28 -29.32
C PHE A 92 7.01 8.54 -28.00
N SER A 93 6.05 7.62 -28.03
CA SER A 93 5.70 6.75 -26.90
C SER A 93 6.57 5.50 -26.87
N ILE A 94 7.51 5.41 -25.93
CA ILE A 94 8.34 4.20 -25.76
C ILE A 94 7.52 3.06 -25.14
N ASN A 95 7.45 1.93 -25.84
CA ASN A 95 6.78 0.71 -25.38
C ASN A 95 7.72 -0.50 -25.30
N VAL A 96 8.95 -0.37 -25.78
CA VAL A 96 10.03 -1.37 -25.67
C VAL A 96 11.29 -0.64 -25.26
N LEU A 97 11.80 -0.98 -24.08
CA LEU A 97 13.02 -0.43 -23.50
C LEU A 97 13.93 -1.58 -23.06
N LEU A 98 15.00 -1.81 -23.81
CA LEU A 98 15.89 -2.97 -23.67
C LEU A 98 17.36 -2.54 -23.60
N PRO A 99 17.99 -2.52 -22.41
CA PRO A 99 19.42 -2.33 -22.30
C PRO A 99 20.15 -3.57 -22.82
N PHE A 100 20.99 -3.40 -23.83
CA PHE A 100 21.82 -4.45 -24.42
C PHE A 100 23.28 -4.28 -23.98
N THR A 101 23.58 -4.77 -22.78
CA THR A 101 24.89 -4.60 -22.13
C THR A 101 26.06 -5.19 -22.91
N LYS A 102 25.87 -6.31 -23.65
CA LYS A 102 26.93 -6.90 -24.49
C LYS A 102 27.39 -5.95 -25.61
N ASN A 103 26.54 -5.01 -26.03
CA ASN A 103 26.79 -4.08 -27.13
C ASN A 103 26.76 -2.61 -26.69
N ASP A 104 26.90 -2.32 -25.37
CA ASP A 104 26.91 -0.97 -24.79
C ASP A 104 25.80 -0.03 -25.34
N SER A 105 24.62 -0.58 -25.64
CA SER A 105 23.51 0.15 -26.27
C SER A 105 22.18 -0.01 -25.53
N LEU A 106 21.30 0.97 -25.67
CA LEU A 106 19.93 0.98 -25.16
C LEU A 106 18.95 1.04 -26.34
N ILE A 107 18.18 -0.02 -26.54
CA ILE A 107 17.16 -0.09 -27.60
C ILE A 107 15.86 0.46 -27.03
N SER A 108 15.32 1.48 -27.71
CA SER A 108 14.10 2.20 -27.36
C SER A 108 13.16 2.22 -28.55
N CYS A 109 12.13 1.37 -28.56
CA CYS A 109 11.15 1.29 -29.63
C CYS A 109 9.73 1.57 -29.13
N GLY A 110 8.85 1.99 -30.04
CA GLY A 110 7.47 2.31 -29.72
C GLY A 110 6.70 2.90 -30.90
N GLY A 111 5.68 3.70 -30.59
CA GLY A 111 4.82 4.33 -31.58
C GLY A 111 4.87 5.85 -31.51
N THR A 112 4.55 6.49 -32.63
CA THR A 112 4.23 7.93 -32.71
C THR A 112 2.71 8.14 -32.74
N ASP A 113 2.24 9.38 -32.65
CA ASP A 113 0.81 9.73 -32.58
C ASP A 113 0.02 9.26 -33.82
N ASP A 114 0.71 9.11 -34.97
CA ASP A 114 0.16 8.59 -36.24
C ASP A 114 0.11 7.04 -36.32
N ASP A 115 0.33 6.32 -35.21
CA ASP A 115 0.36 4.86 -35.13
C ASP A 115 1.45 4.21 -36.03
N CYS A 116 2.58 4.89 -36.16
CA CYS A 116 3.74 4.44 -36.93
C CYS A 116 4.89 3.99 -36.01
N GLY A 117 5.58 2.91 -36.39
CA GLY A 117 6.60 2.27 -35.56
C GLY A 117 7.94 2.98 -35.65
N HIS A 118 8.55 3.26 -34.50
CA HIS A 118 9.84 3.95 -34.44
C HIS A 118 10.78 3.30 -33.42
N CYS A 119 12.06 3.19 -33.78
CA CYS A 119 13.12 2.65 -32.95
C CYS A 119 14.37 3.55 -32.96
N ASP A 120 14.84 3.89 -31.77
CA ASP A 120 16.14 4.50 -31.53
C ASP A 120 17.05 3.53 -30.75
N VAL A 121 18.31 3.43 -31.18
CA VAL A 121 19.39 2.76 -30.44
C VAL A 121 20.30 3.85 -29.89
N LEU A 122 20.36 3.94 -28.56
CA LEU A 122 21.09 4.97 -27.84
C LEU A 122 22.35 4.37 -27.21
N ASP A 123 23.35 5.21 -26.92
CA ASP A 123 24.51 4.82 -26.13
C ASP A 123 24.09 4.54 -24.68
N LEU A 124 24.45 3.37 -24.15
CA LEU A 124 24.01 2.95 -22.82
C LEU A 124 24.56 3.87 -21.72
N LYS A 125 25.76 4.43 -21.90
CA LYS A 125 26.40 5.29 -20.88
C LYS A 125 25.88 6.72 -20.94
N ASN A 126 25.48 7.20 -22.12
CA ASN A 126 24.87 8.51 -22.29
C ASN A 126 23.69 8.44 -23.27
N ILE A 127 22.47 8.38 -22.73
CA ILE A 127 21.26 8.23 -23.55
C ILE A 127 21.08 9.37 -24.56
N SER A 128 21.72 10.52 -24.38
CA SER A 128 21.66 11.66 -25.32
C SER A 128 22.37 11.42 -26.64
N LYS A 129 23.17 10.36 -26.75
CA LYS A 129 23.90 10.00 -27.96
C LYS A 129 23.16 8.91 -28.74
N LEU A 130 22.56 9.29 -29.86
CA LEU A 130 21.94 8.38 -30.82
C LEU A 130 23.01 7.60 -31.60
N LEU A 131 22.90 6.27 -31.61
CA LEU A 131 23.77 5.38 -32.37
C LEU A 131 23.14 4.95 -33.70
N TYR A 132 21.84 4.66 -33.69
CA TYR A 132 21.10 4.22 -34.86
C TYR A 132 19.61 4.54 -34.72
N ARG A 133 18.91 4.69 -35.84
CA ARG A 133 17.47 4.97 -35.91
C ARG A 133 16.86 4.26 -37.10
N GLU A 134 15.66 3.73 -36.92
CA GLU A 134 14.87 3.13 -38.00
C GLU A 134 13.36 3.29 -37.77
N HIS A 135 12.63 3.46 -38.87
CA HIS A 135 11.17 3.46 -38.86
C HIS A 135 10.65 2.04 -39.07
N ILE A 136 10.47 1.31 -37.98
CA ILE A 136 10.05 -0.08 -37.98
C ILE A 136 9.21 -0.39 -36.74
N GLN A 137 8.21 -1.26 -36.90
CA GLN A 137 7.44 -1.74 -35.76
C GLN A 137 8.17 -2.88 -35.04
N VAL A 138 8.83 -2.56 -33.93
CA VAL A 138 9.31 -3.54 -32.94
C VAL A 138 8.46 -3.45 -31.68
N GLY A 139 7.68 -4.49 -31.42
CA GLY A 139 6.76 -4.54 -30.27
C GLY A 139 5.44 -3.78 -30.51
N PRO A 140 4.71 -3.44 -29.44
CA PRO A 140 3.42 -2.76 -29.56
C PRO A 140 3.59 -1.27 -29.91
N LEU A 141 2.71 -0.75 -30.77
CA LEU A 141 2.66 0.67 -31.15
C LEU A 141 2.03 1.54 -30.07
N LYS A 142 0.99 1.02 -29.41
CA LYS A 142 0.33 1.68 -28.28
C LYS A 142 0.83 1.11 -26.98
N SER A 143 0.95 1.97 -25.98
CA SER A 143 1.33 1.53 -24.65
C SER A 143 0.32 0.52 -24.10
N SER A 144 0.82 -0.66 -23.80
CA SER A 144 0.04 -1.74 -23.24
C SER A 144 0.92 -2.58 -22.33
N SER A 145 0.51 -2.73 -21.08
CA SER A 145 1.10 -3.69 -20.14
C SER A 145 0.83 -5.16 -20.52
N ARG A 146 0.24 -5.40 -21.70
CA ARG A 146 -0.23 -6.70 -22.19
C ARG A 146 0.59 -7.20 -23.38
N SER A 147 1.79 -6.66 -23.54
CA SER A 147 2.78 -7.07 -24.53
C SER A 147 4.12 -7.19 -23.82
N VAL A 148 4.95 -8.12 -24.27
CA VAL A 148 6.28 -8.32 -23.68
C VAL A 148 7.36 -8.25 -24.75
N SER A 149 8.53 -7.76 -24.36
CA SER A 149 9.69 -7.72 -25.22
C SER A 149 10.94 -7.91 -24.37
N PHE A 150 11.84 -8.79 -24.81
CA PHE A 150 13.09 -9.09 -24.12
C PHE A 150 14.12 -9.67 -25.09
N LEU A 151 15.39 -9.60 -24.68
CA LEU A 151 16.50 -10.15 -25.45
C LEU A 151 16.58 -11.67 -25.24
N VAL A 152 16.78 -12.41 -26.32
CA VAL A 152 16.96 -13.86 -26.30
C VAL A 152 18.22 -14.27 -27.04
N ASP A 153 18.98 -15.20 -26.49
CA ASP A 153 20.16 -15.80 -27.11
C ASP A 153 19.77 -17.10 -27.81
N VAL A 154 20.08 -17.22 -29.10
CA VAL A 154 19.86 -18.43 -29.91
C VAL A 154 21.20 -19.07 -30.23
N LYS A 155 21.37 -20.33 -29.80
CA LYS A 155 22.63 -21.06 -29.98
C LYS A 155 22.80 -21.52 -31.42
N LYS A 156 23.86 -21.05 -32.10
CA LYS A 156 24.28 -21.59 -33.41
C LYS A 156 25.52 -22.46 -33.26
N LYS A 157 25.94 -23.09 -34.36
CA LYS A 157 27.11 -23.99 -34.39
C LYS A 157 28.44 -23.27 -34.13
N THR A 158 28.53 -21.99 -34.47
CA THR A 158 29.78 -21.20 -34.42
C THR A 158 29.79 -20.18 -33.29
N GLU A 159 28.70 -19.43 -33.11
CA GLU A 159 28.55 -18.41 -32.06
C GLU A 159 27.05 -18.24 -31.71
N ASN A 160 26.74 -17.68 -30.54
CA ASN A 160 25.35 -17.39 -30.16
C ASN A 160 24.95 -16.02 -30.67
N ASP A 161 23.82 -15.96 -31.38
CA ASP A 161 23.23 -14.69 -31.82
C ASP A 161 22.18 -14.25 -30.79
N THR A 162 22.19 -12.96 -30.45
CA THR A 162 21.11 -12.34 -29.67
C THR A 162 20.03 -11.81 -30.63
N TYR A 163 18.78 -11.89 -30.21
CA TYR A 163 17.61 -11.40 -30.93
C TYR A 163 16.66 -10.70 -29.95
N ILE A 164 15.79 -9.83 -30.47
CA ILE A 164 14.67 -9.25 -29.71
C ILE A 164 13.46 -10.13 -29.95
N LEU A 165 12.96 -10.77 -28.89
CA LEU A 165 11.66 -11.42 -28.95
C LEU A 165 10.58 -10.39 -28.60
N THR A 166 9.59 -10.25 -29.47
CA THR A 166 8.40 -9.43 -29.22
C THR A 166 7.17 -10.31 -29.20
N ALA A 167 6.34 -10.18 -28.17
CA ALA A 167 5.02 -10.81 -28.10
C ALA A 167 3.97 -9.70 -27.91
N ILE A 168 3.18 -9.47 -28.96
CA ILE A 168 2.36 -8.27 -29.12
C ILE A 168 0.90 -8.62 -28.87
N GLN A 169 0.23 -7.81 -28.06
CA GLN A 169 -1.21 -7.89 -27.83
C GLN A 169 -1.98 -7.86 -29.16
N LYS A 170 -3.00 -8.72 -29.30
CA LYS A 170 -3.97 -8.64 -30.40
C LYS A 170 -5.36 -8.42 -29.79
N LYS A 171 -6.01 -7.32 -30.20
CA LYS A 171 -7.38 -6.95 -29.78
C LYS A 171 -8.09 -6.29 -30.95
N GLY A 172 -8.96 -7.02 -31.64
CA GLY A 172 -9.65 -6.55 -32.84
C GLY A 172 -8.74 -6.17 -34.02
N THR A 173 -9.35 -5.77 -35.15
CA THR A 173 -8.66 -5.24 -36.33
C THR A 173 -8.89 -3.73 -36.42
N PHE A 174 -7.85 -2.95 -36.15
CA PHE A 174 -7.83 -1.52 -36.45
C PHE A 174 -7.13 -1.29 -37.78
N GLU A 175 -7.62 -0.36 -38.59
CA GLU A 175 -6.92 0.11 -39.77
C GLU A 175 -5.61 0.77 -39.34
N LYS A 176 -4.48 0.22 -39.79
CA LYS A 176 -3.15 0.80 -39.54
C LYS A 176 -2.78 1.71 -40.70
N ARG A 177 -2.35 2.93 -40.39
CA ARG A 177 -1.86 3.90 -41.39
C ARG A 177 -0.50 3.51 -41.96
N CYS A 178 0.36 2.94 -41.12
CA CYS A 178 1.68 2.42 -41.50
C CYS A 178 1.65 0.88 -41.69
N PRO A 179 2.29 0.34 -42.75
CA PRO A 179 2.43 -1.11 -42.94
C PRO A 179 3.17 -1.76 -41.77
N SER A 180 2.81 -3.00 -41.43
CA SER A 180 3.46 -3.74 -40.36
C SER A 180 3.60 -5.22 -40.72
N ASP A 181 4.85 -5.70 -40.71
CA ASP A 181 5.18 -7.10 -40.89
C ASP A 181 5.15 -7.91 -39.58
N SER A 182 4.94 -7.25 -38.43
CA SER A 182 4.98 -7.89 -37.12
C SER A 182 3.67 -8.60 -36.80
N GLU A 183 3.76 -9.87 -36.40
CA GLU A 183 2.65 -10.70 -35.97
C GLU A 183 2.62 -10.84 -34.44
N THR A 184 1.99 -11.91 -33.92
CA THR A 184 1.77 -12.07 -32.49
C THR A 184 3.06 -12.35 -31.72
N ILE A 185 3.93 -13.25 -32.20
CA ILE A 185 5.27 -13.46 -31.62
C ILE A 185 6.31 -13.45 -32.73
N ASN A 186 7.36 -12.64 -32.55
CA ASN A 186 8.38 -12.37 -33.57
C ASN A 186 9.80 -12.41 -32.97
N LEU A 187 10.80 -12.61 -33.85
CA LEU A 187 12.24 -12.53 -33.52
C LEU A 187 12.93 -11.53 -34.45
N HIS A 188 13.36 -10.40 -33.88
CA HIS A 188 14.05 -9.33 -34.59
C HIS A 188 15.57 -9.39 -34.35
N ASN A 189 16.37 -8.97 -35.34
CA ASN A 189 17.81 -8.81 -35.18
C ASN A 189 18.16 -7.71 -34.16
N THR A 190 19.29 -7.87 -33.46
CA THR A 190 19.89 -6.86 -32.56
C THR A 190 21.20 -6.28 -33.08
N ASP A 191 21.74 -6.82 -34.18
CA ASP A 191 22.98 -6.35 -34.80
C ASP A 191 22.82 -6.23 -36.32
N ASN A 192 23.38 -5.17 -36.90
CA ASN A 192 23.44 -4.94 -38.34
C ASN A 192 24.27 -6.00 -39.10
N LYS A 193 25.17 -6.71 -38.42
CA LYS A 193 25.93 -7.83 -39.01
C LYS A 193 25.05 -9.06 -39.29
N GLN A 194 23.90 -9.16 -38.62
CA GLN A 194 22.96 -10.24 -38.85
C GLN A 194 22.27 -10.06 -40.21
N GLY A 195 22.04 -11.16 -40.93
CA GLY A 195 21.42 -11.12 -42.24
C GLY A 195 20.07 -10.38 -42.22
N GLY A 196 19.90 -9.42 -43.14
CA GLY A 196 18.72 -8.54 -43.21
C GLY A 196 18.85 -7.21 -42.47
N GLY A 197 19.95 -6.96 -41.74
CA GLY A 197 20.16 -5.71 -40.99
C GLY A 197 19.52 -5.71 -39.59
N LEU A 198 19.69 -4.62 -38.85
CA LEU A 198 19.09 -4.45 -37.53
C LEU A 198 17.56 -4.55 -37.60
N PHE A 199 16.93 -5.06 -36.54
CA PHE A 199 15.48 -5.24 -36.39
C PHE A 199 14.78 -6.15 -37.41
N SER A 200 15.51 -6.69 -38.40
CA SER A 200 14.97 -7.56 -39.43
C SER A 200 14.34 -8.84 -38.87
N LEU A 201 13.20 -9.22 -39.46
CA LEU A 201 12.48 -10.47 -39.17
C LEU A 201 12.94 -11.64 -40.02
N THR A 202 13.73 -11.39 -41.07
CA THR A 202 14.11 -12.40 -42.06
C THR A 202 15.16 -13.37 -41.49
N ASP A 203 15.07 -14.63 -41.90
CA ASP A 203 15.99 -15.71 -41.54
C ASP A 203 16.67 -16.29 -42.80
N GLY A 204 17.41 -15.42 -43.50
CA GLY A 204 18.04 -15.74 -44.78
C GLY A 204 17.04 -16.26 -45.82
N ALA A 205 17.35 -17.38 -46.46
CA ALA A 205 16.50 -18.01 -47.47
C ALA A 205 15.23 -18.68 -46.89
N SER A 206 15.12 -18.81 -45.56
CA SER A 206 13.96 -19.47 -44.91
C SER A 206 12.73 -18.56 -44.79
N GLY A 207 12.83 -17.30 -45.22
CA GLY A 207 11.75 -16.32 -45.16
C GLY A 207 11.64 -15.63 -43.80
N THR A 208 10.43 -15.18 -43.45
CA THR A 208 10.12 -14.47 -42.20
C THR A 208 9.27 -15.39 -41.29
N PRO A 209 9.89 -16.18 -40.40
CA PRO A 209 9.14 -17.07 -39.52
C PRO A 209 8.35 -16.23 -38.50
N LYS A 210 7.07 -16.59 -38.28
CA LYS A 210 6.16 -15.86 -37.39
C LYS A 210 5.22 -16.83 -36.69
N ILE A 211 4.82 -16.52 -35.46
CA ILE A 211 3.74 -17.23 -34.75
C ILE A 211 2.49 -16.36 -34.79
N LYS A 212 1.39 -16.97 -35.20
CA LYS A 212 0.05 -16.39 -35.19
C LYS A 212 -0.73 -16.92 -33.99
N ASN A 213 -1.80 -16.22 -33.63
CA ASN A 213 -2.71 -16.68 -32.61
C ASN A 213 -4.18 -16.67 -33.08
N LYS A 214 -5.02 -17.39 -32.35
CA LYS A 214 -6.47 -17.37 -32.48
C LYS A 214 -7.09 -16.49 -31.40
N GLY A 215 -7.91 -15.53 -31.78
CA GLY A 215 -8.66 -14.66 -30.86
C GLY A 215 -7.83 -13.54 -30.22
N ASP A 216 -8.36 -12.96 -29.15
CA ASP A 216 -7.70 -11.88 -28.42
C ASP A 216 -6.73 -12.45 -27.39
N VAL A 217 -5.55 -11.84 -27.28
CA VAL A 217 -4.47 -12.30 -26.39
C VAL A 217 -3.81 -11.13 -25.67
N GLU A 218 -3.51 -11.33 -24.39
CA GLU A 218 -2.72 -10.43 -23.55
C GLU A 218 -1.48 -11.17 -23.05
N PHE A 219 -0.27 -10.67 -23.31
CA PHE A 219 0.97 -11.24 -22.75
C PHE A 219 1.30 -10.59 -21.41
N VAL A 220 1.74 -11.41 -20.45
CA VAL A 220 2.03 -10.94 -19.08
C VAL A 220 3.53 -10.90 -18.81
N ASP A 221 4.26 -11.93 -19.22
CA ASP A 221 5.68 -12.03 -18.95
C ASP A 221 6.39 -12.93 -19.96
N GLY A 222 7.71 -12.80 -20.03
CA GLY A 222 8.57 -13.65 -20.82
C GLY A 222 10.04 -13.52 -20.44
N PHE A 223 10.74 -14.65 -20.46
CA PHE A 223 12.14 -14.73 -20.08
C PHE A 223 12.81 -15.95 -20.71
N GLN A 224 14.13 -16.04 -20.61
CA GLN A 224 14.91 -17.17 -21.07
C GLN A 224 15.73 -17.78 -19.93
N ILE A 225 15.67 -19.11 -19.80
CA ILE A 225 16.55 -19.90 -18.93
C ILE A 225 17.30 -20.90 -19.79
N LYS A 226 18.63 -20.80 -19.83
CA LYS A 226 19.49 -21.60 -20.72
C LYS A 226 19.02 -21.44 -22.18
N SER A 227 18.67 -22.52 -22.88
CA SER A 227 18.14 -22.45 -24.25
C SER A 227 16.61 -22.45 -24.34
N THR A 228 15.90 -22.50 -23.22
CA THR A 228 14.44 -22.49 -23.21
C THR A 228 13.93 -21.08 -22.97
N ILE A 229 13.05 -20.63 -23.84
CA ILE A 229 12.36 -19.34 -23.78
C ILE A 229 10.93 -19.61 -23.32
N TYR A 230 10.44 -18.81 -22.39
CA TYR A 230 9.12 -18.93 -21.78
C TYR A 230 8.31 -17.68 -22.09
N LEU A 231 7.03 -17.85 -22.41
CA LEU A 231 6.06 -16.76 -22.56
C LEU A 231 4.77 -17.11 -21.85
N PHE A 232 4.17 -16.12 -21.20
CA PHE A 232 2.91 -16.25 -20.48
C PHE A 232 1.87 -15.33 -21.08
N SER A 233 0.68 -15.86 -21.32
CA SER A 233 -0.41 -15.09 -21.93
C SER A 233 -1.77 -15.47 -21.38
N ASN A 234 -2.70 -14.51 -21.42
CA ASN A 234 -4.13 -14.70 -21.23
C ASN A 234 -4.78 -14.74 -22.62
N VAL A 235 -5.36 -15.87 -22.98
CA VAL A 235 -6.22 -16.01 -24.15
C VAL A 235 -7.64 -15.69 -23.71
N LEU A 236 -8.19 -14.61 -24.26
CA LEU A 236 -9.50 -14.08 -23.86
C LEU A 236 -10.61 -14.73 -24.68
N SER A 237 -11.69 -15.12 -24.01
CA SER A 237 -12.86 -15.72 -24.65
C SER A 237 -14.15 -15.24 -24.01
N ALA A 238 -15.25 -15.27 -24.76
CA ALA A 238 -16.57 -14.92 -24.25
C ALA A 238 -17.07 -15.89 -23.15
N GLN A 239 -16.50 -17.10 -23.06
CA GLN A 239 -16.92 -18.13 -22.11
C GLN A 239 -15.95 -18.30 -20.94
N THR A 240 -14.66 -18.55 -21.23
CA THR A 240 -13.63 -18.76 -20.19
C THR A 240 -12.26 -18.25 -20.64
N ASN A 241 -11.66 -17.36 -19.85
CA ASN A 241 -10.28 -16.94 -20.05
C ASN A 241 -9.35 -18.09 -19.67
N ARG A 242 -8.26 -18.23 -20.44
CA ARG A 242 -7.27 -19.28 -20.25
C ARG A 242 -5.88 -18.70 -20.17
N VAL A 243 -5.09 -19.17 -19.20
CA VAL A 243 -3.69 -18.80 -19.08
C VAL A 243 -2.83 -19.82 -19.80
N ARG A 244 -2.05 -19.37 -20.79
CA ARG A 244 -1.14 -20.20 -21.60
C ARG A 244 0.31 -19.93 -21.23
N LEU A 245 1.03 -21.01 -20.99
CA LEU A 245 2.49 -21.05 -20.95
C LEU A 245 2.98 -21.58 -22.30
N ILE A 246 3.89 -20.86 -22.95
CA ILE A 246 4.52 -21.24 -24.21
C ILE A 246 6.01 -21.47 -23.96
N TRP A 247 6.54 -22.56 -24.49
CA TRP A 247 7.98 -22.84 -24.54
C TRP A 247 8.49 -22.76 -25.97
N LEU A 248 9.60 -22.06 -26.16
CA LEU A 248 10.43 -22.12 -27.37
C LEU A 248 11.84 -22.57 -27.01
N LYS A 249 12.56 -23.11 -27.98
CA LYS A 249 13.95 -23.55 -27.85
C LYS A 249 14.84 -22.69 -28.74
N GLY A 250 15.65 -21.83 -28.14
CA GLY A 250 16.59 -20.94 -28.82
C GLY A 250 17.80 -21.68 -29.39
N GLU A 251 17.61 -22.40 -30.49
CA GLU A 251 18.65 -23.20 -31.15
C GLU A 251 18.59 -23.07 -32.67
N LYS A 252 19.75 -23.15 -33.31
CA LYS A 252 20.01 -23.17 -34.77
C LYS A 252 19.70 -21.86 -35.51
N SER A 253 18.45 -21.40 -35.53
CA SER A 253 17.98 -20.28 -36.35
C SER A 253 16.70 -19.64 -35.78
N LYS A 254 16.25 -18.52 -36.34
CA LYS A 254 14.94 -17.93 -35.97
C LYS A 254 13.81 -18.90 -36.32
N THR A 255 13.88 -19.51 -37.49
CA THR A 255 12.87 -20.45 -38.00
C THR A 255 12.77 -21.68 -37.12
N ASP A 256 13.90 -22.28 -36.75
CA ASP A 256 13.94 -23.45 -35.87
C ASP A 256 13.42 -23.10 -34.47
N THR A 257 13.77 -21.92 -33.96
CA THR A 257 13.32 -21.43 -32.66
C THR A 257 11.80 -21.29 -32.62
N LEU A 258 11.18 -20.62 -33.61
CA LEU A 258 9.73 -20.44 -33.63
C LEU A 258 8.97 -21.74 -33.94
N LYS A 259 9.54 -22.66 -34.73
CA LYS A 259 8.96 -23.99 -35.00
C LYS A 259 9.01 -24.93 -33.80
N SER A 260 9.88 -24.67 -32.82
CA SER A 260 9.98 -25.47 -31.60
C SER A 260 8.86 -25.21 -30.59
N LEU A 261 7.89 -24.38 -30.95
CA LEU A 261 6.77 -23.97 -30.11
C LEU A 261 6.05 -25.17 -29.49
N ARG A 262 5.92 -25.08 -28.17
CA ARG A 262 5.11 -25.95 -27.33
C ARG A 262 4.28 -25.10 -26.37
N GLY A 263 3.17 -25.64 -25.87
CA GLY A 263 2.32 -24.92 -24.92
C GLY A 263 1.62 -25.80 -23.89
N ALA A 264 1.21 -25.17 -22.80
CA ALA A 264 0.40 -25.75 -21.74
C ALA A 264 -0.59 -24.72 -21.18
N THR A 265 -1.72 -25.20 -20.65
CA THR A 265 -2.66 -24.38 -19.87
C THR A 265 -2.27 -24.41 -18.40
N LEU A 266 -2.17 -23.25 -17.76
CA LEU A 266 -2.07 -23.15 -16.31
C LEU A 266 -3.50 -23.08 -15.74
N SER A 267 -3.87 -24.09 -14.94
CA SER A 267 -5.22 -24.22 -14.37
C SER A 267 -5.18 -24.00 -12.85
N VAL A 268 -5.96 -23.02 -12.39
CA VAL A 268 -6.06 -22.62 -10.98
C VAL A 268 -7.11 -23.45 -10.22
N SER A 269 -8.27 -23.69 -10.84
CA SER A 269 -9.35 -24.54 -10.33
C SER A 269 -9.97 -25.36 -11.47
N ASP A 270 -10.74 -26.40 -11.12
CA ASP A 270 -11.42 -27.26 -12.09
C ASP A 270 -12.63 -26.53 -12.70
N GLY A 271 -12.39 -25.65 -13.68
CA GLY A 271 -13.44 -25.11 -14.56
C GLY A 271 -13.72 -23.61 -14.50
N GLU A 272 -13.07 -22.83 -13.63
CA GLU A 272 -13.28 -21.37 -13.57
C GLU A 272 -12.31 -20.59 -14.48
N SER A 273 -12.82 -19.49 -15.03
CA SER A 273 -12.05 -18.55 -15.85
C SER A 273 -11.00 -17.86 -14.99
N SER A 274 -9.72 -18.04 -15.31
CA SER A 274 -8.61 -17.41 -14.58
C SER A 274 -7.85 -16.44 -15.48
N ARG A 275 -7.30 -15.38 -14.88
CA ARG A 275 -6.47 -14.39 -15.58
C ARG A 275 -5.18 -14.17 -14.82
N LEU A 276 -4.05 -14.34 -15.50
CA LEU A 276 -2.73 -14.03 -14.95
C LEU A 276 -2.51 -12.52 -14.95
N VAL A 277 -2.17 -11.98 -13.79
CA VAL A 277 -1.97 -10.53 -13.58
C VAL A 277 -0.49 -10.19 -13.56
N ALA A 278 0.32 -10.99 -12.86
CA ALA A 278 1.76 -10.81 -12.74
C ALA A 278 2.48 -12.14 -12.62
N SER A 279 3.79 -12.12 -12.85
CA SER A 279 4.62 -13.31 -13.00
C SER A 279 6.02 -13.06 -12.48
N SER A 280 6.65 -14.09 -11.93
CA SER A 280 8.07 -14.07 -11.59
C SER A 280 8.68 -15.47 -11.56
N VAL A 281 9.88 -15.61 -12.15
CA VAL A 281 10.70 -16.81 -11.98
C VAL A 281 11.21 -16.89 -10.56
N ILE A 282 11.09 -18.07 -9.94
CA ILE A 282 11.75 -18.37 -8.68
C ILE A 282 13.17 -18.85 -9.02
N PRO A 283 14.24 -18.11 -8.64
CA PRO A 283 15.60 -18.51 -8.98
C PRO A 283 15.94 -19.91 -8.46
N GLY A 284 16.57 -20.74 -9.30
CA GLY A 284 16.93 -22.13 -8.98
C GLY A 284 17.41 -22.89 -10.23
N GLU A 285 17.86 -24.14 -10.06
CA GLU A 285 18.35 -24.95 -11.19
C GLU A 285 17.25 -25.80 -11.84
N GLN A 286 16.76 -26.81 -11.11
CA GLN A 286 15.69 -27.73 -11.50
C GLN A 286 14.95 -28.22 -10.24
N PRO A 287 13.63 -28.45 -10.31
CA PRO A 287 12.73 -28.05 -11.40
C PRO A 287 12.68 -26.52 -11.58
N VAL A 288 12.22 -26.04 -12.74
CA VAL A 288 12.02 -24.61 -12.99
C VAL A 288 10.76 -24.18 -12.28
N LEU A 289 10.93 -23.62 -11.08
CA LEU A 289 9.83 -23.08 -10.31
C LEU A 289 9.50 -21.66 -10.77
N TRP A 290 8.21 -21.39 -10.87
CA TRP A 290 7.67 -20.12 -11.30
C TRP A 290 6.48 -19.75 -10.45
N SER A 291 6.29 -18.46 -10.26
CA SER A 291 5.15 -17.94 -9.51
C SER A 291 4.33 -16.97 -10.34
N GLY A 292 3.01 -17.12 -10.22
CA GLY A 292 2.03 -16.26 -10.88
C GLY A 292 1.04 -15.71 -9.87
N VAL A 293 0.64 -14.46 -10.08
CA VAL A 293 -0.51 -13.84 -9.43
C VAL A 293 -1.71 -14.01 -10.35
N PHE A 294 -2.69 -14.79 -9.92
CA PHE A 294 -3.91 -15.05 -10.67
C PHE A 294 -5.07 -14.27 -10.08
N SER A 295 -5.88 -13.67 -10.94
CA SER A 295 -7.24 -13.25 -10.63
C SER A 295 -8.17 -14.44 -10.82
N VAL A 296 -8.90 -14.78 -9.77
CA VAL A 296 -9.85 -15.91 -9.75
C VAL A 296 -11.26 -15.46 -10.15
N ASP A 297 -11.61 -14.20 -9.86
CA ASP A 297 -12.88 -13.57 -10.24
C ASP A 297 -12.88 -12.98 -11.67
N GLY A 298 -11.72 -13.00 -12.35
CA GLY A 298 -11.49 -12.32 -13.63
C GLY A 298 -11.27 -10.80 -13.52
N GLY A 299 -11.48 -10.23 -12.33
CA GLY A 299 -11.23 -8.82 -11.97
C GLY A 299 -9.95 -8.65 -11.14
N ASP A 300 -9.83 -7.53 -10.43
CA ASP A 300 -8.65 -7.28 -9.58
C ASP A 300 -8.94 -7.52 -8.09
N THR A 301 -10.13 -8.02 -7.72
CA THR A 301 -10.58 -8.03 -6.31
C THR A 301 -10.25 -9.30 -5.55
N ASP A 302 -10.13 -10.43 -6.25
CA ASP A 302 -9.73 -11.71 -5.67
C ASP A 302 -8.48 -12.24 -6.38
N THR A 303 -7.32 -12.01 -5.78
CA THR A 303 -6.04 -12.43 -6.34
C THR A 303 -5.33 -13.46 -5.46
N GLU A 304 -4.70 -14.44 -6.10
CA GLU A 304 -3.97 -15.50 -5.43
C GLU A 304 -2.56 -15.66 -6.01
N LEU A 305 -1.56 -15.73 -5.13
CA LEU A 305 -0.18 -16.02 -5.47
C LEU A 305 0.04 -17.53 -5.44
N MET A 306 0.50 -18.09 -6.56
CA MET A 306 0.67 -19.55 -6.72
C MET A 306 2.06 -19.90 -7.22
N VAL A 307 2.48 -21.15 -6.98
CA VAL A 307 3.73 -21.71 -7.50
C VAL A 307 3.43 -22.86 -8.45
N PHE A 308 4.09 -22.87 -9.59
CA PHE A 308 4.05 -23.95 -10.59
C PHE A 308 5.45 -24.49 -10.85
N ASP A 309 5.50 -25.75 -11.25
CA ASP A 309 6.64 -26.34 -11.95
C ASP A 309 6.38 -26.19 -13.45
N ILE A 310 7.18 -25.36 -14.10
CA ILE A 310 7.05 -25.03 -15.51
C ILE A 310 8.14 -25.68 -16.36
N SER A 311 8.86 -26.66 -15.81
CA SER A 311 9.87 -27.39 -16.56
C SER A 311 9.23 -28.06 -17.79
N PRO A 312 9.77 -27.84 -19.00
CA PRO A 312 9.27 -28.49 -20.21
C PRO A 312 9.58 -29.99 -20.19
N ASP A 313 8.58 -30.84 -20.44
CA ASP A 313 8.78 -32.28 -20.61
C ASP A 313 8.96 -32.63 -22.10
N TYR A 314 10.20 -32.53 -22.58
CA TYR A 314 10.51 -32.79 -23.99
C TYR A 314 10.28 -34.25 -24.43
N SER A 315 10.04 -35.18 -23.50
CA SER A 315 9.75 -36.59 -23.82
C SER A 315 8.35 -36.79 -24.38
N ARG A 316 7.42 -35.87 -24.09
CA ARG A 316 6.04 -35.93 -24.59
C ARG A 316 5.95 -35.32 -25.98
N ALA A 317 5.28 -36.04 -26.88
CA ALA A 317 4.99 -35.58 -28.25
C ALA A 317 3.77 -34.64 -28.32
N GLY A 318 3.03 -34.45 -27.20
CA GLY A 318 1.71 -33.85 -27.14
C GLY A 318 1.63 -32.34 -26.85
N ASP A 319 2.74 -31.63 -26.61
CA ASP A 319 2.67 -30.22 -26.16
C ASP A 319 2.40 -29.21 -27.28
N ARG A 320 1.61 -29.55 -28.31
CA ARG A 320 1.24 -28.55 -29.33
C ARG A 320 0.28 -27.54 -28.71
N ASP A 321 0.47 -26.26 -29.00
CA ASP A 321 -0.45 -25.23 -28.50
C ASP A 321 -1.63 -25.05 -29.48
N PRO A 322 -2.89 -25.01 -28.99
CA PRO A 322 -4.07 -24.83 -29.85
C PRO A 322 -4.35 -23.37 -30.21
N ASP A 323 -3.83 -22.41 -29.43
CA ASP A 323 -4.10 -20.98 -29.57
C ASP A 323 -2.99 -20.26 -30.32
N PHE A 324 -1.74 -20.76 -30.25
CA PHE A 324 -0.56 -20.23 -30.93
C PHE A 324 0.04 -21.24 -31.91
N TYR A 325 0.33 -20.81 -33.12
CA TYR A 325 0.84 -21.70 -34.15
C TYR A 325 1.66 -20.99 -35.23
N THR A 326 2.65 -21.70 -35.77
CA THR A 326 3.31 -21.33 -37.03
C THR A 326 2.51 -21.81 -38.26
N SER A 327 1.74 -22.89 -38.09
CA SER A 327 0.87 -23.50 -39.10
C SER A 327 -0.33 -24.14 -38.41
N VAL A 328 -1.53 -24.01 -38.96
CA VAL A 328 -2.79 -24.46 -38.33
C VAL A 328 -2.71 -25.95 -37.93
N PRO A 329 -2.88 -26.29 -36.65
CA PRO A 329 -2.79 -27.68 -36.19
C PRO A 329 -4.08 -28.47 -36.48
N SER A 330 -3.94 -29.74 -36.88
CA SER A 330 -5.07 -30.63 -37.26
C SER A 330 -5.74 -31.35 -36.09
N GLU A 331 -4.98 -31.74 -35.06
CA GLU A 331 -5.44 -32.28 -33.76
C GLU A 331 -4.47 -31.82 -32.67
N VAL A 332 -4.99 -31.41 -31.51
CA VAL A 332 -4.19 -30.90 -30.38
C VAL A 332 -4.64 -31.55 -29.08
N THR A 333 -3.71 -32.23 -28.42
CA THR A 333 -3.87 -32.62 -27.01
C THR A 333 -3.31 -31.49 -26.15
N VAL A 334 -4.10 -30.99 -25.19
CA VAL A 334 -3.70 -29.84 -24.38
C VAL A 334 -3.08 -30.32 -23.08
N THR A 335 -1.82 -29.96 -22.84
CA THR A 335 -1.15 -30.17 -21.55
C THR A 335 -1.71 -29.18 -20.53
N VAL A 336 -2.09 -29.65 -19.33
CA VAL A 336 -2.58 -28.82 -18.23
C VAL A 336 -1.66 -28.96 -17.03
N LEU A 337 -1.18 -27.84 -16.49
CA LEU A 337 -0.37 -27.78 -15.27
C LEU A 337 -1.22 -27.22 -14.12
N LYS A 338 -1.18 -27.92 -12.98
CA LYS A 338 -1.81 -27.49 -11.73
C LYS A 338 -0.77 -26.86 -10.79
N PRO A 339 -1.15 -25.91 -9.93
CA PRO A 339 -0.23 -25.31 -8.98
C PRO A 339 0.30 -26.36 -8.00
N LYS A 340 1.57 -26.22 -7.60
CA LYS A 340 2.19 -26.98 -6.49
C LYS A 340 1.62 -26.52 -5.15
N ALA A 341 1.37 -25.22 -5.00
CA ALA A 341 0.82 -24.61 -3.80
C ALA A 341 0.18 -23.24 -4.11
N VAL A 342 -0.83 -22.87 -3.31
CA VAL A 342 -1.34 -21.49 -3.19
C VAL A 342 -0.66 -20.89 -1.96
N LEU A 343 0.10 -19.82 -2.14
CA LEU A 343 0.96 -19.24 -1.10
C LEU A 343 0.29 -18.11 -0.33
N PHE A 344 -0.51 -17.29 -1.01
CA PHE A 344 -1.06 -16.08 -0.43
C PHE A 344 -2.31 -15.63 -1.18
N ARG A 345 -3.36 -15.29 -0.42
CA ARG A 345 -4.60 -14.70 -0.94
C ARG A 345 -4.69 -13.26 -0.49
N HIS A 346 -4.85 -12.36 -1.44
CA HIS A 346 -4.89 -10.92 -1.16
C HIS A 346 -5.67 -10.21 -2.27
N SER A 347 -6.22 -9.04 -1.99
CA SER A 347 -6.97 -8.29 -3.01
C SER A 347 -6.02 -7.34 -3.75
N TYR A 348 -6.26 -7.13 -5.04
CA TYR A 348 -5.53 -6.15 -5.84
C TYR A 348 -4.03 -6.41 -5.98
N MET A 349 -3.53 -7.65 -5.94
CA MET A 349 -2.12 -7.88 -6.29
C MET A 349 -1.88 -7.53 -7.75
N THR A 350 -0.88 -6.68 -8.03
CA THR A 350 -0.59 -6.16 -9.39
C THR A 350 0.79 -6.54 -9.89
N SER A 351 1.72 -6.88 -9.01
CA SER A 351 3.08 -7.26 -9.38
C SER A 351 3.65 -8.28 -8.41
N VAL A 352 4.60 -9.11 -8.89
CA VAL A 352 5.35 -10.04 -8.06
C VAL A 352 6.80 -10.09 -8.51
N LEU A 353 7.71 -10.20 -7.55
CA LEU A 353 9.12 -10.51 -7.74
C LEU A 353 9.52 -11.60 -6.74
N ALA A 354 9.95 -12.74 -7.27
CA ALA A 354 10.44 -13.86 -6.48
C ALA A 354 11.97 -13.86 -6.43
N VAL A 355 12.53 -14.11 -5.25
CA VAL A 355 13.96 -14.26 -5.01
C VAL A 355 14.20 -15.45 -4.10
N ARG A 356 15.41 -16.00 -4.14
CA ARG A 356 15.82 -17.07 -3.22
C ARG A 356 16.86 -16.53 -2.26
N GLN A 357 16.57 -16.65 -0.97
CA GLN A 357 17.46 -16.29 0.13
C GLN A 357 17.66 -17.55 0.98
N ARG A 358 18.80 -18.23 0.78
CA ARG A 358 19.07 -19.58 1.30
C ARG A 358 17.97 -20.60 0.98
N GLY A 359 17.44 -21.30 2.00
CA GLY A 359 16.33 -22.22 1.87
C GLY A 359 14.99 -21.57 1.61
N TRP A 360 14.87 -20.25 1.79
CA TRP A 360 13.62 -19.53 1.67
C TRP A 360 13.42 -18.95 0.28
N MET A 361 12.17 -19.00 -0.19
CA MET A 361 11.67 -18.21 -1.30
C MET A 361 11.07 -16.94 -0.72
N VAL A 362 11.48 -15.77 -1.20
CA VAL A 362 10.93 -14.49 -0.76
C VAL A 362 10.22 -13.84 -1.94
N PHE A 363 8.98 -13.41 -1.72
CA PHE A 363 8.14 -12.75 -2.70
C PHE A 363 7.93 -11.30 -2.30
N PHE A 364 8.23 -10.37 -3.20
CA PHE A 364 7.82 -8.98 -3.11
C PHE A 364 6.61 -8.78 -3.99
N ILE A 365 5.53 -8.25 -3.43
CA ILE A 365 4.21 -8.20 -4.05
C ILE A 365 3.75 -6.75 -4.02
N GLY A 366 3.52 -6.16 -5.19
CA GLY A 366 2.90 -4.85 -5.32
C GLY A 366 1.39 -4.98 -5.44
N THR A 367 0.68 -3.97 -4.96
CA THR A 367 -0.78 -3.95 -4.95
C THR A 367 -1.36 -2.71 -5.63
N GLY A 368 -2.61 -2.82 -6.06
CA GLY A 368 -3.39 -1.78 -6.72
C GLY A 368 -3.77 -0.63 -5.79
N ASP A 369 -3.76 -0.88 -4.48
CA ASP A 369 -3.99 0.09 -3.40
C ASP A 369 -2.68 0.53 -2.71
N GLY A 370 -1.54 0.36 -3.40
CA GLY A 370 -0.29 1.06 -3.08
C GLY A 370 0.57 0.49 -1.95
N GLN A 371 0.45 -0.80 -1.64
CA GLN A 371 1.35 -1.53 -0.74
C GLN A 371 2.44 -2.30 -1.49
N LEU A 372 3.65 -2.33 -0.93
CA LEU A 372 4.66 -3.35 -1.18
C LEU A 372 4.68 -4.33 0.00
N ILE A 373 4.26 -5.57 -0.26
CA ILE A 373 4.21 -6.66 0.70
C ILE A 373 5.39 -7.60 0.46
N LYS A 374 6.00 -8.09 1.53
CA LYS A 374 7.01 -9.14 1.53
C LYS A 374 6.42 -10.41 2.15
N LEU A 375 6.65 -11.54 1.50
CA LEU A 375 6.25 -12.86 1.98
C LEU A 375 7.44 -13.82 1.93
N SER A 376 7.85 -14.36 3.08
CA SER A 376 8.85 -15.43 3.16
C SER A 376 8.14 -16.78 3.12
N VAL A 377 8.63 -17.72 2.31
CA VAL A 377 8.04 -19.05 2.13
C VAL A 377 9.14 -20.11 2.21
N ASP A 378 8.93 -21.14 3.03
CA ASP A 378 9.90 -22.21 3.22
C ASP A 378 9.90 -23.22 2.05
N ARG A 379 10.77 -24.24 2.11
CA ARG A 379 10.86 -25.26 1.05
C ARG A 379 9.65 -26.19 0.95
N LYS A 380 8.80 -26.22 1.98
CA LYS A 380 7.55 -27.00 2.03
C LYS A 380 6.33 -26.16 1.64
N TYR A 381 6.55 -24.94 1.16
CA TYR A 381 5.53 -23.97 0.77
C TYR A 381 4.71 -23.41 1.95
N HIS A 382 5.22 -23.48 3.18
CA HIS A 382 4.61 -22.76 4.30
C HIS A 382 5.01 -21.29 4.23
N ALA A 383 4.00 -20.42 4.23
CA ALA A 383 4.18 -18.98 4.15
C ALA A 383 4.22 -18.37 5.56
N ALA A 384 5.30 -17.63 5.85
CA ALA A 384 5.39 -16.82 7.06
C ALA A 384 4.41 -15.64 7.01
N CYS A 385 4.24 -14.97 8.15
CA CYS A 385 3.38 -13.79 8.22
C CYS A 385 3.87 -12.68 7.27
N PRO A 386 3.03 -12.16 6.36
CA PRO A 386 3.43 -11.12 5.42
C PRO A 386 3.81 -9.83 6.13
N THR A 387 4.76 -9.09 5.54
CA THR A 387 5.26 -7.82 6.08
C THR A 387 5.07 -6.71 5.05
N VAL A 388 4.42 -5.61 5.43
CA VAL A 388 4.33 -4.44 4.55
C VAL A 388 5.59 -3.61 4.65
N LEU A 389 6.41 -3.63 3.59
CA LEU A 389 7.65 -2.89 3.51
C LEU A 389 7.41 -1.39 3.27
N TYR A 390 6.46 -1.07 2.39
CA TYR A 390 6.11 0.31 2.05
C TYR A 390 4.63 0.45 1.72
N ARG A 391 4.08 1.64 1.94
CA ARG A 391 2.72 2.02 1.59
C ARG A 391 2.67 3.47 1.11
N THR A 392 1.86 3.75 0.11
CA THR A 392 1.53 5.12 -0.28
C THR A 392 0.39 5.65 0.60
N SER A 393 0.34 6.97 0.79
CA SER A 393 -0.71 7.64 1.57
C SER A 393 -2.01 7.85 0.78
N ASP A 394 -1.94 7.70 -0.54
CA ASP A 394 -2.98 8.02 -1.53
C ASP A 394 -3.31 6.83 -2.45
N ASP A 395 -2.93 5.62 -2.02
CA ASP A 395 -3.22 4.35 -2.71
C ASP A 395 -2.79 4.30 -4.18
N ARG A 396 -1.72 5.02 -4.53
CA ARG A 396 -1.11 4.93 -5.86
C ARG A 396 -0.76 3.48 -6.21
N LYS A 397 -1.36 2.97 -7.29
CA LYS A 397 -1.15 1.60 -7.81
C LYS A 397 0.32 1.31 -8.13
N VAL A 398 0.79 0.15 -7.70
CA VAL A 398 2.09 -0.39 -8.12
C VAL A 398 1.99 -0.91 -9.55
N ILE A 399 2.92 -0.49 -10.42
CA ILE A 399 2.98 -0.96 -11.81
C ILE A 399 3.42 -2.45 -11.83
N PRO A 400 2.92 -3.29 -12.78
CA PRO A 400 3.19 -4.74 -12.90
C PRO A 400 4.65 -5.17 -13.16
N LYS A 401 5.65 -4.52 -12.58
CA LYS A 401 7.07 -4.90 -12.66
C LYS A 401 7.82 -4.37 -11.44
N LEU A 402 8.50 -5.26 -10.73
CA LEU A 402 9.40 -4.94 -9.63
C LEU A 402 10.81 -5.40 -10.00
N HIS A 403 11.84 -4.78 -9.42
CA HIS A 403 13.22 -5.21 -9.64
C HIS A 403 14.05 -5.14 -8.37
N LEU A 404 14.73 -6.23 -8.04
CA LEU A 404 15.70 -6.25 -6.94
C LEU A 404 16.91 -5.42 -7.36
N ASP A 405 17.38 -4.55 -6.49
CA ASP A 405 18.60 -3.79 -6.72
C ASP A 405 19.78 -4.75 -6.99
N PRO A 406 20.38 -4.72 -8.19
CA PRO A 406 21.42 -5.67 -8.55
C PRO A 406 22.75 -5.40 -7.84
N VAL A 407 22.94 -4.21 -7.24
CA VAL A 407 24.20 -3.81 -6.59
C VAL A 407 24.29 -4.36 -5.18
N ASP A 408 23.31 -4.04 -4.33
CA ASP A 408 23.33 -4.46 -2.92
C ASP A 408 22.38 -5.61 -2.60
N ARG A 409 21.40 -5.90 -3.47
CA ARG A 409 20.33 -6.90 -3.25
C ARG A 409 19.55 -6.71 -1.95
N LYS A 410 19.62 -5.51 -1.37
CA LYS A 410 18.99 -5.09 -0.12
C LYS A 410 17.86 -4.09 -0.35
N HIS A 411 17.64 -3.69 -1.61
CA HIS A 411 16.52 -2.82 -1.99
C HIS A 411 15.73 -3.38 -3.18
N VAL A 412 14.48 -2.94 -3.31
CA VAL A 412 13.60 -3.19 -4.45
C VAL A 412 13.19 -1.84 -5.04
N TYR A 413 13.28 -1.72 -6.36
CA TYR A 413 12.71 -0.61 -7.10
C TYR A 413 11.22 -0.84 -7.31
N VAL A 414 10.42 0.09 -6.82
CA VAL A 414 8.95 0.03 -6.82
C VAL A 414 8.38 1.24 -7.56
N PRO A 415 7.81 1.03 -8.75
CA PRO A 415 7.14 2.09 -9.50
C PRO A 415 5.67 2.27 -9.05
N PHE A 416 5.35 3.49 -8.59
CA PHE A 416 4.03 3.96 -8.18
C PHE A 416 3.55 5.07 -9.13
N ARG A 417 2.81 4.71 -10.19
CA ARG A 417 2.30 5.65 -11.20
C ARG A 417 3.40 6.57 -11.79
N ASN A 418 3.63 7.75 -11.23
CA ASN A 418 4.65 8.73 -11.65
C ASN A 418 5.85 8.83 -10.69
N GLN A 419 6.01 7.88 -9.77
CA GLN A 419 7.08 7.87 -8.77
C GLN A 419 7.82 6.53 -8.77
N MET A 420 9.14 6.56 -8.63
CA MET A 420 9.97 5.39 -8.35
C MET A 420 10.48 5.48 -6.92
N LYS A 421 10.31 4.42 -6.13
CA LYS A 421 10.85 4.31 -4.76
C LYS A 421 11.88 3.19 -4.71
N ARG A 422 12.98 3.41 -3.99
CA ARG A 422 13.98 2.37 -3.66
C ARG A 422 13.74 1.93 -2.23
N VAL A 423 13.03 0.82 -2.05
CA VAL A 423 12.53 0.35 -0.75
C VAL A 423 13.43 -0.76 -0.21
N PRO A 424 13.91 -0.70 1.04
CA PRO A 424 14.71 -1.77 1.62
C PRO A 424 13.88 -3.06 1.77
N VAL A 425 14.53 -4.20 1.53
CA VAL A 425 13.91 -5.53 1.57
C VAL A 425 13.55 -5.99 2.98
N SER A 426 13.96 -5.25 4.02
CA SER A 426 13.70 -5.58 5.41
C SER A 426 13.65 -4.33 6.30
N LYS A 427 12.92 -4.43 7.41
CA LYS A 427 12.86 -3.45 8.50
C LYS A 427 13.67 -3.90 9.72
N TYR A 428 14.78 -4.60 9.52
CA TYR A 428 15.56 -5.23 10.60
C TYR A 428 15.90 -4.29 11.78
N SER A 429 16.04 -2.98 11.53
CA SER A 429 16.31 -1.96 12.55
C SER A 429 15.20 -1.84 13.60
N THR A 430 13.98 -2.33 13.33
CA THR A 430 12.89 -2.36 14.31
C THR A 430 13.04 -3.48 15.33
N TYR A 431 13.91 -4.47 15.08
CA TYR A 431 14.10 -5.62 15.96
C TYR A 431 15.28 -5.38 16.90
N THR A 432 14.98 -5.18 18.18
CA THR A 432 15.95 -4.70 19.17
C THR A 432 16.65 -5.82 19.93
N ASN A 433 16.08 -7.02 19.91
CA ASN A 433 16.61 -8.20 20.58
C ASN A 433 16.48 -9.44 19.69
N VAL A 434 17.16 -10.52 20.09
CA VAL A 434 17.22 -11.74 19.30
C VAL A 434 15.87 -12.43 19.14
N GLN A 435 15.00 -12.34 20.16
CA GLN A 435 13.66 -12.93 20.09
C GLN A 435 12.85 -12.21 19.02
N GLU A 436 12.83 -10.88 19.00
CA GLU A 436 12.16 -10.09 17.96
C GLU A 436 12.74 -10.38 16.56
N CYS A 437 14.07 -10.40 16.43
CA CYS A 437 14.76 -10.65 15.17
C CYS A 437 14.40 -12.02 14.57
N TRP A 438 14.34 -13.06 15.41
CA TRP A 438 13.96 -14.41 14.98
C TRP A 438 12.45 -14.54 14.74
N SER A 439 11.61 -13.93 15.58
CA SER A 439 10.14 -14.00 15.48
C SER A 439 9.60 -13.32 14.23
N ALA A 440 10.36 -12.37 13.66
CA ALA A 440 10.03 -11.71 12.42
C ALA A 440 9.98 -12.66 11.21
N GLN A 441 10.61 -13.85 11.29
CA GLN A 441 10.67 -14.83 10.19
C GLN A 441 11.15 -14.21 8.86
N ASP A 442 12.09 -13.26 8.97
CA ASP A 442 12.65 -12.54 7.83
C ASP A 442 13.93 -13.25 7.34
N ALA A 443 13.87 -13.86 6.16
CA ALA A 443 14.97 -14.61 5.58
C ALA A 443 16.23 -13.77 5.25
N TYR A 444 16.13 -12.44 5.21
CA TYR A 444 17.28 -11.56 5.02
C TYR A 444 18.00 -11.22 6.33
N CYS A 445 17.34 -11.42 7.47
CA CYS A 445 17.80 -10.99 8.77
C CYS A 445 18.49 -12.11 9.54
N GLY A 446 19.53 -11.73 10.27
CA GLY A 446 20.17 -12.56 11.28
C GLY A 446 20.59 -11.70 12.46
N TRP A 447 20.56 -12.27 13.66
CA TRP A 447 21.10 -11.62 14.84
C TRP A 447 22.62 -11.79 14.86
N CYS A 448 23.35 -10.70 14.88
CA CYS A 448 24.80 -10.68 14.94
C CYS A 448 25.25 -10.53 16.40
N GLY A 449 25.75 -11.60 17.01
CA GLY A 449 26.09 -11.63 18.45
C GLY A 449 27.14 -10.59 18.84
N SER A 450 28.14 -10.39 18.00
CA SER A 450 29.23 -9.43 18.22
C SER A 450 28.79 -7.97 18.18
N LYS A 451 27.75 -7.66 17.39
CA LYS A 451 27.14 -6.33 17.32
C LYS A 451 25.97 -6.16 18.29
N SER A 452 25.47 -7.27 18.84
CA SER A 452 24.26 -7.32 19.68
C SER A 452 23.07 -6.63 19.00
N SER A 453 22.90 -6.88 17.70
CA SER A 453 21.82 -6.29 16.90
C SER A 453 21.36 -7.24 15.79
N CYS A 454 20.12 -7.05 15.35
CA CYS A 454 19.61 -7.68 14.13
C CYS A 454 20.21 -6.95 12.93
N THR A 455 20.77 -7.66 11.95
CA THR A 455 21.35 -7.08 10.74
C THR A 455 20.99 -7.94 9.52
N PHE A 456 21.35 -7.47 8.33
CA PHE A 456 21.51 -8.40 7.21
C PHE A 456 22.59 -9.41 7.55
N GLU A 457 22.43 -10.65 7.10
CA GLU A 457 23.38 -11.69 7.47
C GLU A 457 24.80 -11.42 6.96
N ASP A 458 24.93 -10.98 5.71
CA ASP A 458 26.24 -10.71 5.10
C ASP A 458 26.98 -9.53 5.77
N ASP A 459 26.27 -8.73 6.58
CA ASP A 459 26.86 -7.64 7.37
C ASP A 459 27.46 -8.12 8.71
N CYS A 460 27.21 -9.38 9.10
CA CYS A 460 27.84 -10.01 10.25
C CYS A 460 29.12 -10.74 9.81
N THR A 461 30.24 -10.03 9.90
CA THR A 461 31.54 -10.48 9.36
C THR A 461 32.21 -11.57 10.19
N ASP A 462 31.78 -11.77 11.44
CA ASP A 462 32.17 -12.92 12.23
C ASP A 462 31.09 -14.00 12.17
N SER A 463 31.47 -15.29 12.19
CA SER A 463 30.53 -16.42 12.18
C SER A 463 29.72 -16.55 13.48
N ASP A 464 29.48 -15.43 14.18
CA ASP A 464 28.74 -15.25 15.43
C ASP A 464 27.28 -14.82 15.18
N TRP A 465 26.74 -15.17 14.01
CA TRP A 465 25.36 -14.91 13.64
C TRP A 465 24.45 -16.10 13.92
N LEU A 466 23.17 -15.80 14.16
CA LEU A 466 22.09 -16.78 14.24
C LEU A 466 20.89 -16.26 13.44
N SER A 467 20.23 -17.16 12.72
CA SER A 467 19.08 -16.85 11.86
C SER A 467 17.99 -17.92 12.01
N ILE A 468 16.88 -17.69 11.30
CA ILE A 468 15.80 -18.66 11.21
C ILE A 468 16.26 -19.97 10.53
N PRO A 469 15.64 -21.13 10.87
CA PRO A 469 15.87 -22.41 10.21
C PRO A 469 15.41 -22.39 8.73
N ASP A 470 15.82 -23.38 7.95
CA ASP A 470 15.42 -23.54 6.53
C ASP A 470 13.93 -23.98 6.36
N GLU A 471 13.28 -24.39 7.44
CA GLU A 471 11.86 -24.76 7.51
C GLU A 471 11.17 -23.92 8.58
N SER A 472 9.93 -23.49 8.34
CA SER A 472 9.19 -22.64 9.28
C SER A 472 9.03 -23.31 10.64
N GLN A 473 9.25 -22.55 11.71
CA GLN A 473 9.10 -23.01 13.10
C GLN A 473 8.33 -21.97 13.92
N HIS A 474 7.42 -22.45 14.77
CA HIS A 474 6.57 -21.59 15.60
C HIS A 474 7.25 -21.13 16.89
N LYS A 475 8.35 -21.78 17.28
CA LYS A 475 9.12 -21.47 18.50
C LYS A 475 10.61 -21.61 18.23
N MET A 476 11.38 -20.62 18.68
CA MET A 476 12.84 -20.64 18.58
C MET A 476 13.44 -21.77 19.41
N ILE A 477 12.81 -22.07 20.54
CA ILE A 477 13.23 -23.14 21.44
C ILE A 477 12.00 -23.99 21.75
N SER A 478 12.15 -25.30 21.61
CA SER A 478 11.14 -26.26 22.04
C SER A 478 11.72 -27.20 23.07
N HIS A 479 10.84 -27.75 23.90
CA HIS A 479 11.23 -28.71 24.92
C HIS A 479 10.29 -29.91 24.95
N LYS A 480 10.84 -31.06 25.33
CA LYS A 480 10.11 -32.29 25.62
C LYS A 480 10.50 -32.80 26.98
N VAL A 481 9.53 -33.37 27.69
CA VAL A 481 9.75 -34.04 28.97
C VAL A 481 9.41 -35.52 28.82
N GLU A 482 10.46 -36.33 28.82
CA GLU A 482 10.38 -37.78 28.67
C GLU A 482 10.62 -38.46 30.03
N LYS A 483 10.09 -39.67 30.19
CA LYS A 483 10.40 -40.53 31.33
C LYS A 483 10.98 -41.83 30.81
N ASP A 484 12.20 -42.14 31.22
CA ASP A 484 12.89 -43.35 30.78
C ASP A 484 12.32 -44.61 31.47
N THR A 485 12.80 -45.78 31.04
CA THR A 485 12.39 -47.08 31.62
C THR A 485 12.79 -47.24 33.08
N ASN A 486 13.76 -46.47 33.58
CA ASN A 486 14.24 -46.48 34.95
C ASN A 486 13.48 -45.48 35.84
N GLY A 487 12.51 -44.77 35.28
CA GLY A 487 11.69 -43.76 35.95
C GLY A 487 12.40 -42.40 36.11
N GLN A 488 13.52 -42.18 35.45
CA GLN A 488 14.22 -40.90 35.43
C GLN A 488 13.57 -39.94 34.44
N VAL A 489 13.45 -38.68 34.84
CA VAL A 489 12.84 -37.63 34.02
C VAL A 489 13.93 -36.94 33.21
N LEU A 490 13.74 -36.88 31.89
CA LEU A 490 14.65 -36.26 30.94
C LEU A 490 13.98 -35.02 30.34
N LEU A 491 14.59 -33.86 30.59
CA LEU A 491 14.24 -32.62 29.90
C LEU A 491 15.14 -32.47 28.67
N LYS A 492 14.56 -32.59 27.47
CA LYS A 492 15.26 -32.34 26.21
C LYS A 492 14.84 -30.99 25.65
N ILE A 493 15.83 -30.13 25.41
CA ILE A 493 15.66 -28.83 24.78
C ILE A 493 16.23 -28.89 23.37
N HIS A 494 15.52 -28.29 22.41
CA HIS A 494 15.93 -28.18 21.01
C HIS A 494 15.85 -26.72 20.56
N THR A 495 16.93 -26.22 19.94
CA THR A 495 16.98 -24.86 19.37
C THR A 495 16.73 -24.91 17.86
N HIS A 496 15.70 -24.22 17.40
CA HIS A 496 15.31 -24.11 15.99
C HIS A 496 16.01 -22.91 15.35
N LEU A 497 17.31 -23.06 15.09
CA LEU A 497 18.17 -21.99 14.58
C LEU A 497 19.09 -22.52 13.47
N THR A 498 19.39 -21.65 12.50
CA THR A 498 20.59 -21.79 11.66
C THR A 498 21.65 -20.86 12.24
N VAL A 499 22.88 -21.34 12.37
CA VAL A 499 23.94 -20.57 13.05
C VAL A 499 25.26 -20.65 12.31
N GLY A 500 26.09 -19.61 12.47
CA GLY A 500 27.47 -19.63 12.02
C GLY A 500 28.34 -20.64 12.78
N GLN A 501 29.48 -21.00 12.19
CA GLN A 501 30.37 -22.03 12.73
C GLN A 501 30.84 -21.77 14.18
N LYS A 502 31.11 -20.51 14.53
CA LYS A 502 31.57 -20.11 15.88
C LYS A 502 30.46 -20.28 16.93
N VAL A 503 29.21 -20.07 16.54
CA VAL A 503 28.05 -20.29 17.43
C VAL A 503 27.88 -21.79 17.69
N SER A 504 27.97 -22.61 16.65
CA SER A 504 27.87 -24.07 16.75
C SER A 504 28.95 -24.68 17.66
N SER A 505 30.21 -24.22 17.54
CA SER A 505 31.32 -24.73 18.37
C SER A 505 31.26 -24.30 19.84
N ASN A 506 30.65 -23.15 20.14
CA ASN A 506 30.60 -22.57 21.48
C ASN A 506 29.23 -22.74 22.17
N PHE A 507 28.38 -23.63 21.63
CA PHE A 507 27.06 -23.89 22.16
C PHE A 507 27.12 -24.56 23.53
N THR A 508 26.54 -23.92 24.54
CA THR A 508 26.41 -24.50 25.89
C THR A 508 25.04 -24.19 26.49
N CYS A 509 24.57 -25.06 27.37
CA CYS A 509 23.33 -24.86 28.13
C CYS A 509 23.57 -25.08 29.62
N GLN A 510 22.99 -24.21 30.44
CA GLN A 510 22.97 -24.34 31.89
C GLN A 510 21.53 -24.38 32.38
N PHE A 511 21.20 -25.39 33.17
CA PHE A 511 19.87 -25.55 33.78
C PHE A 511 19.97 -25.18 35.26
N ALA A 512 19.14 -24.24 35.71
CA ALA A 512 19.11 -23.80 37.10
C ALA A 512 17.68 -23.75 37.64
N ALA A 513 17.50 -24.20 38.88
CA ALA A 513 16.31 -23.94 39.68
C ALA A 513 16.70 -23.11 40.92
N ARG A 514 15.71 -22.73 41.76
CA ARG A 514 15.97 -21.98 43.00
C ARG A 514 16.95 -22.70 43.95
N SER A 515 16.98 -24.03 43.91
CA SER A 515 17.86 -24.88 44.73
C SER A 515 19.25 -25.14 44.12
N GLY A 516 19.56 -24.60 42.94
CA GLY A 516 20.85 -24.79 42.26
C GLY A 516 20.75 -25.61 40.96
N SER A 517 21.82 -26.34 40.62
CA SER A 517 21.83 -27.23 39.45
C SER A 517 20.88 -28.41 39.66
N ILE A 518 20.04 -28.69 38.66
CA ILE A 518 19.05 -29.77 38.71
C ILE A 518 19.51 -31.03 37.97
N CYS A 519 20.54 -30.91 37.13
CA CYS A 519 21.00 -31.97 36.25
C CYS A 519 21.98 -32.90 36.97
N ALA A 520 21.79 -34.21 36.80
CA ALA A 520 22.66 -35.26 37.34
C ALA A 520 24.11 -35.15 36.81
N PRO A 521 25.13 -35.64 37.55
CA PRO A 521 26.53 -35.54 37.14
C PRO A 521 26.86 -36.28 35.83
N ASN A 522 26.09 -37.31 35.49
CA ASN A 522 26.26 -38.14 34.29
C ASN A 522 25.52 -37.59 33.06
N ASN A 523 25.22 -36.28 33.03
CA ASN A 523 24.52 -35.67 31.91
C ASN A 523 25.39 -35.64 30.63
N PRO A 524 24.77 -35.87 29.45
CA PRO A 524 25.48 -35.74 28.18
C PRO A 524 25.95 -34.29 27.98
N PRO A 525 27.12 -34.08 27.33
CA PRO A 525 27.57 -32.74 27.00
C PRO A 525 26.59 -32.05 26.03
N PRO A 526 26.44 -30.72 26.10
CA PRO A 526 25.59 -29.98 25.16
C PRO A 526 26.15 -30.11 23.74
N GLN A 527 25.28 -30.38 22.77
CA GLN A 527 25.66 -30.50 21.36
C GLN A 527 24.62 -29.80 20.51
N PHE A 528 25.00 -28.77 19.75
CA PHE A 528 24.05 -28.05 18.91
C PHE A 528 23.35 -29.00 17.91
N PRO A 529 22.01 -28.94 17.76
CA PRO A 529 21.04 -27.97 18.31
C PRO A 529 20.33 -28.42 19.61
N GLN A 530 20.86 -29.38 20.36
CA GLN A 530 20.17 -30.03 21.48
C GLN A 530 20.91 -29.97 22.82
N CYS A 531 20.14 -29.79 23.89
CA CYS A 531 20.62 -29.90 25.27
C CYS A 531 19.71 -30.84 26.05
N THR A 532 20.29 -31.77 26.79
CA THR A 532 19.54 -32.72 27.62
C THR A 532 19.92 -32.54 29.07
N CYS A 533 18.91 -32.49 29.94
CA CYS A 533 19.07 -32.52 31.39
C CYS A 533 18.31 -33.72 31.96
N ILE A 534 19.06 -34.71 32.39
CA ILE A 534 18.64 -35.81 33.23
C ILE A 534 18.49 -35.26 34.65
N LEU A 535 17.26 -35.23 35.18
CA LEU A 535 17.01 -34.69 36.52
C LEU A 535 17.66 -35.56 37.60
N SER A 536 18.25 -34.90 38.61
CA SER A 536 18.87 -35.56 39.77
C SER A 536 17.81 -36.19 40.69
N ASP A 537 16.68 -35.51 40.85
CA ASP A 537 15.50 -36.02 41.55
C ASP A 537 14.56 -36.70 40.55
N ARG A 538 14.04 -37.88 40.92
CA ARG A 538 13.07 -38.63 40.11
C ARG A 538 11.64 -38.13 40.30
N THR A 539 11.40 -37.35 41.35
CA THR A 539 10.09 -36.79 41.69
C THR A 539 10.05 -35.29 41.44
N LEU A 540 8.97 -34.83 40.81
CA LEU A 540 8.70 -33.41 40.64
C LEU A 540 7.80 -32.93 41.78
N PRO A 541 8.01 -31.71 42.32
CA PRO A 541 7.13 -31.12 43.32
C PRO A 541 5.69 -31.00 42.80
N ALA A 542 4.71 -31.12 43.69
CA ALA A 542 3.28 -30.98 43.34
C ALA A 542 2.96 -29.61 42.73
N ASP A 543 3.60 -28.54 43.21
CA ASP A 543 3.44 -27.18 42.67
C ASP A 543 4.21 -26.96 41.35
N GLY A 544 4.94 -27.95 40.87
CA GLY A 544 5.84 -27.87 39.72
C GLY A 544 7.20 -27.26 40.04
N LEU A 545 8.20 -27.56 39.20
CA LEU A 545 9.56 -27.08 39.32
C LEU A 545 9.82 -25.96 38.30
N HIS A 546 10.11 -24.76 38.78
CA HIS A 546 10.54 -23.66 37.93
C HIS A 546 12.01 -23.80 37.55
N VAL A 547 12.27 -23.92 36.25
CA VAL A 547 13.60 -24.10 35.66
C VAL A 547 13.90 -22.94 34.75
N THR A 548 15.08 -22.34 34.92
CA THR A 548 15.65 -21.40 33.96
C THR A 548 16.74 -22.11 33.18
N VAL A 549 16.58 -22.17 31.86
CA VAL A 549 17.59 -22.70 30.94
C VAL A 549 18.32 -21.52 30.34
N LYS A 550 19.63 -21.42 30.56
CA LYS A 550 20.49 -20.39 29.96
C LYS A 550 21.29 -21.00 28.83
N PHE A 551 21.21 -20.41 27.65
CA PHE A 551 21.94 -20.81 26.46
C PHE A 551 23.05 -19.80 26.19
N ARG A 552 24.21 -20.30 25.78
CA ARG A 552 25.26 -19.49 25.17
C ARG A 552 25.39 -19.92 23.72
N LEU A 553 25.05 -19.01 22.82
CA LEU A 553 25.12 -19.15 21.37
C LEU A 553 26.18 -18.16 20.87
N GLY A 554 27.44 -18.62 20.83
CA GLY A 554 28.58 -17.76 20.55
C GLY A 554 28.75 -16.67 21.60
N SER A 555 28.61 -15.40 21.21
CA SER A 555 28.59 -14.26 22.16
C SER A 555 27.20 -13.95 22.71
N THR A 556 26.15 -14.48 22.08
CA THR A 556 24.76 -14.24 22.49
C THR A 556 24.40 -15.13 23.69
N GLN A 557 23.74 -14.54 24.69
CA GLN A 557 23.16 -15.29 25.80
C GLN A 557 21.64 -15.22 25.73
N LEU A 558 20.99 -16.36 25.94
CA LEU A 558 19.55 -16.47 26.02
C LEU A 558 19.11 -17.17 27.29
N SER A 559 17.90 -16.89 27.74
CA SER A 559 17.30 -17.60 28.85
C SER A 559 15.85 -17.90 28.57
N GLU A 560 15.43 -19.12 28.87
CA GLU A 560 14.03 -19.54 28.81
C GLU A 560 13.58 -20.03 30.18
N GLN A 561 12.35 -19.68 30.56
CA GLN A 561 11.75 -20.08 31.82
C GLN A 561 10.71 -21.17 31.55
N LEU A 562 10.89 -22.31 32.19
CA LEU A 562 10.03 -23.49 32.06
C LEU A 562 9.43 -23.82 33.42
N ARG A 563 8.20 -24.34 33.41
CA ARG A 563 7.56 -24.93 34.59
C ARG A 563 7.40 -26.42 34.34
N LEU A 564 8.28 -27.23 34.92
CA LEU A 564 8.22 -28.67 34.81
C LEU A 564 7.16 -29.20 35.78
N THR A 565 6.17 -29.90 35.24
CA THR A 565 5.15 -30.60 36.01
C THR A 565 5.15 -32.05 35.61
N ASN A 566 4.76 -32.93 36.52
CA ASN A 566 4.52 -34.32 36.16
C ASN A 566 3.38 -34.36 35.13
N CYS A 567 3.64 -34.92 33.95
CA CYS A 567 2.67 -34.94 32.86
C CYS A 567 1.35 -35.62 33.26
N SER A 568 1.39 -36.57 34.21
CA SER A 568 0.20 -37.25 34.73
C SER A 568 -0.65 -36.38 35.66
N ASP A 569 -0.09 -35.32 36.25
CA ASP A 569 -0.81 -34.42 37.15
C ASP A 569 -1.62 -33.39 36.36
N ILE A 570 -1.31 -33.19 35.07
CA ILE A 570 -2.10 -32.38 34.13
C ILE A 570 -3.36 -33.17 33.76
N SER A 571 -4.38 -33.05 34.61
CA SER A 571 -5.63 -33.79 34.53
C SER A 571 -6.84 -32.87 34.60
N GLY A 572 -7.95 -33.31 34.02
CA GLY A 572 -9.20 -32.55 33.96
C GLY A 572 -10.11 -33.06 32.84
N PRO A 573 -11.31 -32.46 32.67
CA PRO A 573 -12.17 -32.76 31.53
C PRO A 573 -11.42 -32.51 30.21
N PRO A 574 -11.48 -33.44 29.24
CA PRO A 574 -10.84 -33.25 27.94
C PRO A 574 -11.32 -31.94 27.32
N SER A 575 -10.39 -31.07 26.98
CA SER A 575 -10.64 -29.78 26.34
C SER A 575 -9.43 -29.35 25.53
N SER A 576 -9.64 -28.47 24.55
CA SER A 576 -8.55 -27.87 23.77
C SER A 576 -7.54 -27.17 24.69
N VAL A 577 -8.01 -26.44 25.71
CA VAL A 577 -7.17 -25.74 26.70
C VAL A 577 -6.30 -26.72 27.49
N LEU A 578 -6.88 -27.82 28.00
CA LEU A 578 -6.11 -28.83 28.74
C LEU A 578 -5.06 -29.52 27.85
N CYS A 579 -5.40 -29.78 26.58
CA CYS A 579 -4.45 -30.31 25.61
C CYS A 579 -3.30 -29.32 25.34
N GLN A 580 -3.61 -28.04 25.10
CA GLN A 580 -2.59 -27.02 24.91
C GLN A 580 -1.70 -26.86 26.14
N GLN A 581 -2.26 -26.96 27.35
CA GLN A 581 -1.49 -26.95 28.59
C GLN A 581 -0.53 -28.14 28.67
N CYS A 582 -0.99 -29.34 28.32
CA CYS A 582 -0.16 -30.55 28.25
C CYS A 582 1.01 -30.39 27.27
N VAL A 583 0.71 -29.95 26.04
CA VAL A 583 1.72 -29.78 25.00
C VAL A 583 2.71 -28.66 25.35
N LYS A 584 2.23 -27.54 25.91
CA LYS A 584 3.09 -26.44 26.41
C LYS A 584 4.02 -26.87 27.54
N ALA A 585 3.64 -27.89 28.33
CA ALA A 585 4.49 -28.47 29.37
C ALA A 585 5.54 -29.47 28.83
N GLY A 586 5.63 -29.65 27.50
CA GLY A 586 6.55 -30.59 26.85
C GLY A 586 6.10 -32.04 26.94
N CYS A 587 4.83 -32.28 27.28
CA CYS A 587 4.23 -33.61 27.42
C CYS A 587 3.48 -34.01 26.14
N ARG A 588 3.13 -35.31 26.02
CA ARG A 588 2.33 -35.86 24.93
C ARG A 588 0.86 -35.97 25.32
N TRP A 589 -0.02 -35.47 24.47
CA TRP A 589 -1.46 -35.73 24.56
C TRP A 589 -1.82 -37.07 23.90
N ASN A 590 -2.51 -37.97 24.62
CA ASN A 590 -2.94 -39.26 24.10
C ASN A 590 -4.27 -39.70 24.72
N ILE A 591 -5.25 -40.16 23.93
CA ILE A 591 -6.57 -40.65 24.39
C ILE A 591 -7.18 -39.71 25.44
N ASN A 592 -7.30 -38.42 25.11
CA ASN A 592 -7.91 -37.40 25.97
C ASN A 592 -7.24 -37.20 27.35
N ARG A 593 -5.98 -37.60 27.52
CA ARG A 593 -5.18 -37.39 28.73
C ARG A 593 -3.75 -36.96 28.41
N CYS A 594 -3.10 -36.33 29.37
CA CYS A 594 -1.69 -35.96 29.27
C CYS A 594 -0.78 -37.10 29.74
N SER A 595 0.35 -37.29 29.06
CA SER A 595 1.32 -38.35 29.33
C SER A 595 2.74 -37.90 28.99
N TRP A 596 3.76 -38.61 29.47
CA TRP A 596 5.16 -38.32 29.13
C TRP A 596 5.40 -38.39 27.63
N ALA A 597 6.30 -37.54 27.12
CA ALA A 597 6.68 -37.56 25.72
C ALA A 597 7.48 -38.83 25.37
N ASP A 598 7.50 -39.17 24.09
CA ASP A 598 8.35 -40.21 23.50
C ASP A 598 9.10 -39.66 22.27
N GLN A 599 9.68 -40.55 21.46
CA GLN A 599 10.44 -40.16 20.27
C GLN A 599 9.59 -39.45 19.19
N THR A 600 8.26 -39.49 19.26
CA THR A 600 7.41 -38.85 18.25
C THR A 600 7.35 -37.32 18.42
N GLU A 601 7.16 -36.60 17.32
CA GLU A 601 6.99 -35.14 17.36
C GLU A 601 5.68 -34.77 18.07
N ILE A 602 5.77 -33.84 19.01
CA ILE A 602 4.62 -33.31 19.72
C ILE A 602 4.01 -32.24 18.81
N ASN A 603 2.81 -32.48 18.30
CA ASN A 603 2.13 -31.57 17.38
C ASN A 603 0.90 -30.93 18.06
N ASP A 604 0.90 -29.61 18.16
CA ASP A 604 -0.19 -28.80 18.74
C ASP A 604 -1.53 -29.00 18.01
N SER A 605 -1.53 -29.44 16.74
CA SER A 605 -2.74 -29.71 15.95
C SER A 605 -3.65 -30.77 16.57
N VAL A 606 -3.09 -31.67 17.39
CA VAL A 606 -3.89 -32.67 18.14
C VAL A 606 -4.94 -32.00 19.02
N CYS A 607 -4.67 -30.79 19.52
CA CYS A 607 -5.56 -30.07 20.41
C CYS A 607 -6.79 -29.47 19.73
N GLN A 608 -6.76 -29.29 18.41
CA GLN A 608 -7.91 -28.76 17.66
C GLN A 608 -9.10 -29.73 17.68
N ASN A 609 -8.83 -31.04 17.75
CA ASN A 609 -9.85 -32.09 17.65
C ASN A 609 -10.41 -32.56 19.00
N VAL A 610 -9.97 -32.00 20.14
CA VAL A 610 -10.36 -32.47 21.49
C VAL A 610 -11.71 -31.88 21.91
N GLN A 611 -12.79 -32.66 21.81
CA GLN A 611 -14.15 -32.26 22.21
C GLN A 611 -14.24 -31.96 23.71
N SER A 612 -14.82 -30.80 24.05
CA SER A 612 -15.09 -30.41 25.43
C SER A 612 -16.26 -31.22 26.01
N GLY A 613 -16.17 -31.61 27.28
CA GLY A 613 -17.26 -32.26 28.02
C GLY A 613 -18.38 -31.30 28.46
N LYS A 614 -18.25 -29.99 28.19
CA LYS A 614 -19.23 -28.95 28.53
C LYS A 614 -19.92 -28.45 27.25
N ASN A 615 -21.24 -28.53 27.20
CA ASN A 615 -22.03 -28.06 26.05
C ASN A 615 -22.28 -26.56 26.14
N PHE A 616 -21.55 -25.78 25.35
CA PHE A 616 -21.87 -24.38 25.09
C PHE A 616 -22.84 -24.28 23.90
N SER A 617 -23.73 -23.29 23.95
CA SER A 617 -24.52 -22.93 22.77
C SER A 617 -23.57 -22.37 21.71
N ILE A 618 -23.61 -22.91 20.49
CA ILE A 618 -22.71 -22.48 19.41
C ILE A 618 -23.09 -21.05 19.02
N PRO A 619 -22.17 -20.07 19.10
CA PRO A 619 -22.46 -18.70 18.75
C PRO A 619 -22.50 -18.54 17.22
N GLU A 620 -23.45 -17.76 16.73
CA GLU A 620 -23.63 -17.45 15.31
C GLU A 620 -23.48 -15.95 15.08
N ILE A 621 -22.64 -15.56 14.13
CA ILE A 621 -22.42 -14.16 13.78
C ILE A 621 -23.39 -13.77 12.67
N SER A 622 -24.21 -12.74 12.88
CA SER A 622 -25.07 -12.17 11.84
C SER A 622 -24.40 -11.02 11.09
N SER A 623 -23.71 -10.13 11.80
CA SER A 623 -23.05 -8.97 11.20
C SER A 623 -22.01 -8.34 12.13
N ILE A 624 -21.08 -7.60 11.54
CA ILE A 624 -20.10 -6.75 12.24
C ILE A 624 -20.22 -5.35 11.63
N THR A 625 -20.39 -4.33 12.47
CA THR A 625 -20.56 -2.93 12.02
C THR A 625 -19.54 -2.01 12.70
N PRO A 626 -18.70 -1.29 11.92
CA PRO A 626 -18.51 -1.42 10.48
C PRO A 626 -17.75 -2.72 10.11
N SER A 627 -18.02 -3.27 8.93
CA SER A 627 -17.28 -4.43 8.38
C SER A 627 -16.03 -4.03 7.60
N VAL A 628 -15.92 -2.76 7.21
CA VAL A 628 -14.74 -2.18 6.54
C VAL A 628 -14.19 -1.06 7.42
N VAL A 629 -12.92 -1.16 7.75
CA VAL A 629 -12.21 -0.25 8.66
C VAL A 629 -10.91 0.20 8.04
N SER A 630 -10.34 1.29 8.53
CA SER A 630 -8.96 1.62 8.22
C SER A 630 -8.02 0.61 8.89
N PHE A 631 -6.78 0.51 8.42
CA PHE A 631 -5.77 -0.36 9.02
C PHE A 631 -5.42 0.01 10.47
N TYR A 632 -5.74 1.22 10.95
CA TYR A 632 -5.64 1.52 12.38
C TYR A 632 -6.74 0.86 13.24
N GLY A 633 -7.66 0.14 12.61
CA GLY A 633 -8.74 -0.55 13.27
C GLY A 633 -9.92 0.37 13.56
N ARG A 634 -10.70 0.01 14.58
CA ARG A 634 -11.93 0.71 14.94
C ARG A 634 -12.28 0.50 16.41
N ASN A 635 -12.51 1.59 17.11
CA ASN A 635 -13.06 1.56 18.46
C ASN A 635 -14.57 1.29 18.43
N HIS A 636 -15.08 0.58 19.45
CA HIS A 636 -16.52 0.38 19.63
C HIS A 636 -17.22 -0.29 18.43
N ALA A 637 -16.58 -1.27 17.81
CA ALA A 637 -17.21 -2.08 16.78
C ALA A 637 -18.31 -2.95 17.41
N VAL A 638 -19.44 -3.08 16.71
CA VAL A 638 -20.59 -3.85 17.20
C VAL A 638 -20.70 -5.15 16.42
N LEU A 639 -20.80 -6.27 17.13
CA LEU A 639 -21.07 -7.58 16.57
C LEU A 639 -22.45 -8.03 17.01
N SER A 640 -23.32 -8.35 16.05
CA SER A 640 -24.66 -8.88 16.29
C SER A 640 -24.72 -10.35 15.90
N GLY A 641 -25.57 -11.12 16.59
CA GLY A 641 -25.65 -12.57 16.41
C GLY A 641 -26.63 -13.27 17.33
N ARG A 642 -26.40 -14.57 17.54
CA ARG A 642 -27.18 -15.44 18.45
C ARG A 642 -26.24 -16.22 19.37
N ASN A 643 -26.73 -16.58 20.55
CA ASN A 643 -26.02 -17.38 21.55
C ASN A 643 -24.66 -16.77 21.95
N LEU A 644 -24.61 -15.44 22.11
CA LEU A 644 -23.35 -14.73 22.37
C LEU A 644 -23.01 -14.65 23.86
N ASP A 645 -23.87 -15.14 24.76
CA ASP A 645 -23.76 -14.94 26.21
C ASP A 645 -22.42 -15.39 26.80
N ASP A 646 -21.91 -16.54 26.34
CA ASP A 646 -20.67 -17.14 26.85
C ASP A 646 -19.39 -16.66 26.11
N VAL A 647 -19.50 -15.77 25.13
CA VAL A 647 -18.35 -15.29 24.35
C VAL A 647 -17.43 -14.45 25.24
N THR A 648 -16.14 -14.79 25.26
CA THR A 648 -15.12 -14.11 26.08
C THR A 648 -14.27 -13.13 25.29
N ALA A 649 -14.05 -13.40 24.00
CA ALA A 649 -13.21 -12.57 23.13
C ALA A 649 -13.57 -12.78 21.65
N VAL A 650 -13.20 -11.81 20.82
CA VAL A 650 -13.25 -11.90 19.36
C VAL A 650 -11.84 -12.12 18.84
N ARG A 651 -11.61 -13.21 18.11
CA ARG A 651 -10.33 -13.51 17.46
C ARG A 651 -10.37 -13.09 15.99
N ILE A 652 -9.36 -12.34 15.58
CA ILE A 652 -9.17 -11.82 14.23
C ILE A 652 -7.88 -12.44 13.67
N GLN A 653 -8.00 -13.15 12.55
CA GLN A 653 -6.91 -13.93 11.98
C GLN A 653 -6.85 -13.79 10.45
N ALA A 654 -5.65 -13.55 9.92
CA ALA A 654 -5.38 -13.56 8.48
C ALA A 654 -5.22 -15.01 7.97
N ASP A 655 -5.30 -15.23 6.65
CA ASP A 655 -5.18 -16.57 6.02
C ASP A 655 -3.74 -17.14 6.02
N THR A 656 -2.81 -16.49 6.74
CA THR A 656 -1.39 -16.86 6.84
C THR A 656 -1.05 -17.23 8.29
N ASP A 657 0.13 -17.80 8.54
CA ASP A 657 0.61 -18.20 9.88
C ASP A 657 0.96 -17.00 10.80
N CYS A 658 0.21 -15.90 10.67
CA CYS A 658 0.27 -14.77 11.57
C CYS A 658 -0.31 -15.13 12.95
N THR A 659 0.27 -14.54 13.98
CA THR A 659 -0.30 -14.61 15.33
C THR A 659 -1.68 -13.96 15.33
N PRO A 660 -2.75 -14.67 15.72
CA PRO A 660 -4.09 -14.10 15.73
C PRO A 660 -4.18 -12.99 16.78
N LYS A 661 -4.97 -11.95 16.48
CA LYS A 661 -5.24 -10.85 17.42
C LYS A 661 -6.55 -11.11 18.14
N GLU A 662 -6.54 -11.02 19.46
CA GLU A 662 -7.73 -11.23 20.29
C GLU A 662 -8.15 -9.91 20.92
N SER A 663 -9.42 -9.55 20.76
CA SER A 663 -10.03 -8.41 21.45
C SER A 663 -10.98 -8.93 22.53
N PRO A 664 -10.89 -8.43 23.77
CA PRO A 664 -11.92 -8.69 24.77
C PRO A 664 -13.26 -8.10 24.32
N VAL A 665 -14.35 -8.69 24.81
CA VAL A 665 -15.73 -8.21 24.57
C VAL A 665 -16.24 -7.40 25.77
N TRP A 666 -17.11 -6.45 25.50
CA TRP A 666 -17.86 -5.69 26.49
C TRP A 666 -19.30 -5.45 26.00
N ASP A 667 -20.17 -4.94 26.88
CA ASP A 667 -21.59 -4.68 26.60
C ASP A 667 -22.33 -5.86 25.93
N ASN A 668 -22.04 -7.08 26.39
CA ASN A 668 -22.63 -8.31 25.84
C ASN A 668 -24.06 -8.51 26.36
N THR A 669 -25.01 -8.58 25.43
CA THR A 669 -26.44 -8.75 25.67
C THR A 669 -26.97 -10.14 25.28
N GLY A 670 -26.10 -11.04 24.83
CA GLY A 670 -26.46 -12.37 24.31
C GLY A 670 -26.82 -12.40 22.82
N PHE A 671 -27.20 -11.26 22.25
CA PHE A 671 -27.50 -11.08 20.81
C PHE A 671 -26.69 -9.95 20.15
N SER A 672 -26.02 -9.12 20.96
CA SER A 672 -25.12 -8.07 20.51
C SER A 672 -24.00 -7.90 21.53
N LEU A 673 -22.78 -7.65 21.07
CA LEU A 673 -21.61 -7.32 21.90
C LEU A 673 -20.76 -6.25 21.22
N MET A 674 -19.95 -5.58 22.01
CA MET A 674 -18.99 -4.58 21.53
C MET A 674 -17.55 -5.07 21.72
N PHE A 675 -16.69 -4.72 20.78
CA PHE A 675 -15.27 -5.07 20.81
C PHE A 675 -14.42 -4.04 20.05
N HIS A 676 -13.10 -4.13 20.19
CA HIS A 676 -12.15 -3.27 19.47
C HIS A 676 -11.59 -4.04 18.28
N ILE A 677 -11.64 -3.44 17.09
CA ILE A 677 -10.89 -3.97 15.96
C ILE A 677 -9.47 -3.40 16.06
N PRO A 678 -8.44 -4.23 16.29
CA PRO A 678 -7.07 -3.79 16.49
C PRO A 678 -6.46 -3.24 15.20
N THR A 679 -5.29 -2.59 15.32
CA THR A 679 -4.51 -2.15 14.17
C THR A 679 -4.00 -3.35 13.35
N SER A 680 -3.74 -3.16 12.07
CA SER A 680 -3.13 -4.11 11.14
C SER A 680 -2.12 -3.37 10.25
N ASP A 681 -1.02 -4.03 9.88
CA ASP A 681 -0.07 -3.46 8.92
C ASP A 681 -0.48 -3.75 7.47
N ILE A 682 -1.30 -4.79 7.26
CA ILE A 682 -1.75 -5.26 5.95
C ILE A 682 -3.21 -4.85 5.72
N LYS A 683 -3.51 -4.33 4.52
CA LYS A 683 -4.88 -4.10 4.05
C LYS A 683 -5.47 -5.40 3.51
N GLY A 684 -6.78 -5.48 3.40
CA GLY A 684 -7.48 -6.63 2.86
C GLY A 684 -8.33 -7.36 3.89
N VAL A 685 -8.84 -8.52 3.47
CA VAL A 685 -9.85 -9.27 4.20
C VAL A 685 -9.21 -10.19 5.25
N VAL A 686 -9.74 -10.17 6.46
CA VAL A 686 -9.36 -11.10 7.54
C VAL A 686 -10.60 -11.83 8.07
N ASN A 687 -10.38 -13.03 8.60
CA ASN A 687 -11.43 -13.83 9.20
C ASN A 687 -11.62 -13.47 10.67
N VAL A 688 -12.86 -13.52 11.12
CA VAL A 688 -13.27 -13.24 12.50
C VAL A 688 -14.06 -14.43 13.03
N CYS A 689 -13.72 -14.86 14.24
CA CYS A 689 -14.42 -15.89 14.98
C CYS A 689 -14.49 -15.55 16.47
N LEU A 690 -15.45 -16.15 17.17
CA LEU A 690 -15.78 -15.89 18.56
C LEU A 690 -15.15 -16.94 19.47
N LEU A 691 -14.47 -16.50 20.52
CA LEU A 691 -13.84 -17.36 21.51
C LEU A 691 -14.80 -17.62 22.67
N LEU A 692 -14.97 -18.91 22.95
CA LEU A 692 -15.65 -19.39 24.15
C LEU A 692 -14.63 -19.68 25.28
N PRO A 693 -15.07 -19.90 26.53
CA PRO A 693 -14.19 -20.17 27.66
C PRO A 693 -13.34 -21.44 27.50
N ASP A 694 -13.71 -22.33 26.57
CA ASP A 694 -12.94 -23.54 26.22
C ASP A 694 -11.81 -23.28 25.19
N GLY A 695 -11.59 -22.01 24.83
CA GLY A 695 -10.52 -21.55 23.93
C GLY A 695 -10.76 -21.85 22.45
N ARG A 696 -11.92 -22.39 22.08
CA ARG A 696 -12.27 -22.70 20.69
C ARG A 696 -12.87 -21.49 19.99
N CYS A 697 -12.61 -21.40 18.69
CA CYS A 697 -13.14 -20.35 17.85
C CYS A 697 -14.36 -20.84 17.07
N HIS A 698 -15.46 -20.08 17.15
CA HIS A 698 -16.75 -20.41 16.54
C HIS A 698 -17.28 -19.26 15.67
N GLY A 699 -18.10 -19.61 14.68
CA GLY A 699 -18.59 -18.64 13.70
C GLY A 699 -17.54 -18.26 12.66
N LYS A 700 -18.02 -17.69 11.54
CA LYS A 700 -17.18 -17.24 10.44
C LYS A 700 -17.73 -15.92 9.91
N ALA A 701 -17.03 -14.84 10.21
CA ALA A 701 -17.28 -13.53 9.64
C ALA A 701 -16.00 -12.98 8.99
N LYS A 702 -16.15 -11.92 8.20
CA LYS A 702 -15.05 -11.25 7.53
C LYS A 702 -15.10 -9.76 7.83
N ILE A 703 -13.94 -9.16 8.06
CA ILE A 703 -13.77 -7.71 8.07
C ILE A 703 -12.65 -7.33 7.10
N THR A 704 -12.69 -6.10 6.60
CA THR A 704 -11.72 -5.61 5.62
C THR A 704 -10.96 -4.43 6.19
N TYR A 705 -9.63 -4.54 6.27
CA TYR A 705 -8.76 -3.40 6.53
C TYR A 705 -8.51 -2.64 5.22
N SER A 706 -8.58 -1.32 5.30
CA SER A 706 -8.48 -0.40 4.18
C SER A 706 -7.52 0.75 4.52
N SER A 707 -7.42 1.73 3.63
CA SER A 707 -6.45 2.80 3.67
C SER A 707 -6.75 3.86 4.74
N LEU A 708 -5.86 4.85 4.87
CA LEU A 708 -6.11 6.00 5.71
C LEU A 708 -7.07 6.98 5.05
N PRO A 709 -7.87 7.72 5.83
CA PRO A 709 -8.53 8.91 5.32
C PRO A 709 -7.47 9.90 4.83
N SER A 710 -7.70 10.48 3.65
CA SER A 710 -6.90 11.59 3.13
C SER A 710 -7.78 12.79 2.85
N CYS A 711 -7.29 13.99 3.13
CA CYS A 711 -8.02 15.24 2.96
C CYS A 711 -7.50 15.96 1.72
N THR A 712 -8.37 16.36 0.81
CA THR A 712 -7.99 17.06 -0.42
C THR A 712 -8.41 18.53 -0.39
N ASN A 713 -9.63 18.83 0.05
CA ASN A 713 -10.17 20.18 0.04
C ASN A 713 -11.17 20.41 1.19
N ILE A 714 -11.37 21.67 1.56
CA ILE A 714 -12.32 22.12 2.57
C ILE A 714 -13.16 23.27 2.00
N THR A 715 -14.48 23.11 2.04
CA THR A 715 -15.43 24.06 1.48
C THR A 715 -16.54 24.35 2.49
N PRO A 716 -16.75 25.63 2.88
CA PRO A 716 -15.93 26.79 2.55
C PRO A 716 -14.55 26.76 3.22
N SER A 717 -13.57 27.49 2.65
CA SER A 717 -12.19 27.55 3.14
C SER A 717 -11.97 28.57 4.27
N SER A 718 -13.01 29.32 4.62
CA SER A 718 -13.05 30.26 5.74
C SER A 718 -14.27 30.05 6.63
N SER A 719 -14.17 30.47 7.90
CA SER A 719 -15.28 30.48 8.87
C SER A 719 -15.24 31.77 9.67
N TRP A 720 -16.40 32.22 10.14
CA TRP A 720 -16.48 33.29 11.12
C TRP A 720 -15.98 32.81 12.50
N ILE A 721 -15.41 33.73 13.29
CA ILE A 721 -14.74 33.45 14.56
C ILE A 721 -15.67 32.82 15.61
N SER A 722 -16.96 33.12 15.57
CA SER A 722 -17.94 32.50 16.46
C SER A 722 -18.18 31.00 16.19
N GLY A 723 -17.66 30.45 15.10
CA GLY A 723 -17.78 29.04 14.74
C GLY A 723 -19.21 28.65 14.34
N LYS A 724 -19.53 27.35 14.34
CA LYS A 724 -20.84 26.80 13.95
C LYS A 724 -21.19 27.02 12.48
N ARG A 725 -20.19 27.26 11.64
CA ARG A 725 -20.34 27.23 10.19
C ARG A 725 -20.32 25.77 9.74
N LYS A 726 -21.23 25.38 8.86
CA LYS A 726 -21.24 24.04 8.28
C LYS A 726 -20.09 23.94 7.27
N ILE A 727 -19.13 23.08 7.55
CA ILE A 727 -17.95 22.84 6.73
C ILE A 727 -18.07 21.48 6.06
N THR A 728 -17.72 21.42 4.77
CA THR A 728 -17.59 20.19 4.00
C THR A 728 -16.12 19.88 3.79
N LEU A 729 -15.66 18.74 4.30
CA LEU A 729 -14.34 18.19 4.04
C LEU A 729 -14.45 17.20 2.88
N MET A 730 -13.65 17.39 1.85
CA MET A 730 -13.52 16.47 0.71
C MET A 730 -12.20 15.71 0.81
N GLY A 731 -12.21 14.46 0.32
CA GLY A 731 -11.09 13.56 0.50
C GLY A 731 -11.34 12.16 -0.03
N SER A 732 -10.60 11.19 0.51
CA SER A 732 -10.83 9.76 0.30
C SER A 732 -10.88 9.04 1.64
N HIS A 733 -11.61 7.92 1.70
CA HIS A 733 -11.75 7.09 2.89
C HIS A 733 -12.25 7.85 4.14
N LEU A 734 -12.96 8.96 3.94
CA LEU A 734 -13.45 9.83 5.02
C LEU A 734 -14.54 9.17 5.87
N ASN A 735 -15.12 8.07 5.38
CA ASN A 735 -16.08 7.26 6.12
C ASN A 735 -15.50 6.57 7.35
N PHE A 736 -14.18 6.52 7.48
CA PHE A 736 -13.54 5.97 8.67
C PHE A 736 -13.40 6.98 9.82
N VAL A 737 -13.47 8.28 9.53
CA VAL A 737 -13.22 9.36 10.50
C VAL A 737 -14.24 9.31 11.65
N GLU A 738 -13.73 9.29 12.89
CA GLU A 738 -14.54 9.23 14.10
C GLU A 738 -14.77 10.62 14.73
N GLY A 739 -13.86 11.55 14.47
CA GLY A 739 -13.93 12.91 14.98
C GLY A 739 -12.98 13.86 14.25
N LEU A 740 -13.22 15.15 14.39
CA LEU A 740 -12.37 16.20 13.82
C LEU A 740 -11.93 17.16 14.93
N VAL A 741 -10.68 17.61 14.87
CA VAL A 741 -10.14 18.63 15.77
C VAL A 741 -9.34 19.67 15.02
N HIS A 742 -9.31 20.89 15.55
CA HIS A 742 -8.57 22.00 14.98
C HIS A 742 -7.34 22.31 15.83
N SER A 743 -6.22 22.71 15.20
CA SER A 743 -4.97 23.03 15.89
C SER A 743 -5.13 24.01 17.06
N HIS A 744 -6.01 25.02 16.91
CA HIS A 744 -6.28 26.01 17.96
C HIS A 744 -7.23 25.50 19.07
N ALA A 745 -7.90 24.36 18.87
CA ALA A 745 -8.93 23.80 19.74
C ALA A 745 -8.85 22.26 19.82
N MET A 746 -7.66 21.72 20.15
CA MET A 746 -7.39 20.26 20.15
C MET A 746 -8.28 19.44 21.10
N GLN A 747 -8.87 20.07 22.12
CA GLN A 747 -9.77 19.44 23.08
C GLN A 747 -11.23 19.37 22.60
N ASP A 748 -11.60 20.15 21.58
CA ASP A 748 -12.97 20.25 21.06
C ASP A 748 -13.16 19.30 19.87
N VAL A 749 -13.56 18.05 20.18
CA VAL A 749 -13.80 17.01 19.16
C VAL A 749 -15.16 17.23 18.50
N ARG A 750 -15.15 17.56 17.21
CA ARG A 750 -16.34 17.68 16.38
C ARG A 750 -16.70 16.34 15.77
N LEU A 751 -17.93 15.89 15.99
CA LEU A 751 -18.44 14.68 15.38
C LEU A 751 -18.81 14.95 13.91
N PRO A 752 -18.39 14.09 12.98
CA PRO A 752 -18.79 14.21 11.59
C PRO A 752 -20.30 13.96 11.39
N ARG A 753 -20.87 14.64 10.40
CA ARG A 753 -22.26 14.59 9.93
C ARG A 753 -22.26 14.29 8.43
N ASN A 754 -23.29 13.60 7.92
CA ASN A 754 -23.43 13.23 6.50
C ASN A 754 -22.12 12.70 5.91
N ILE A 755 -21.79 11.46 6.26
CA ILE A 755 -20.48 10.86 5.99
C ILE A 755 -20.56 9.97 4.75
N SER A 756 -19.57 10.10 3.88
CA SER A 756 -19.30 9.19 2.77
C SER A 756 -17.80 8.93 2.67
N SER A 757 -17.39 8.06 1.75
CA SER A 757 -15.95 7.86 1.49
C SER A 757 -15.27 9.12 0.93
N GLN A 758 -16.00 9.97 0.20
CA GLN A 758 -15.43 11.12 -0.52
C GLN A 758 -15.58 12.46 0.21
N TYR A 759 -16.55 12.55 1.12
CA TYR A 759 -16.79 13.78 1.88
C TYR A 759 -17.41 13.48 3.24
N LEU A 760 -17.22 14.41 4.17
CA LEU A 760 -17.98 14.52 5.41
C LEU A 760 -18.33 15.99 5.67
N THR A 761 -19.32 16.24 6.51
CA THR A 761 -19.66 17.59 6.97
C THR A 761 -19.51 17.71 8.47
N TYR A 762 -19.19 18.88 9.00
CA TYR A 762 -19.13 19.14 10.43
C TYR A 762 -19.29 20.64 10.73
N ASP A 763 -19.54 20.99 11.98
CA ASP A 763 -19.64 22.39 12.39
C ASP A 763 -18.29 22.89 12.90
N SER A 764 -17.82 24.04 12.40
CA SER A 764 -16.56 24.64 12.84
C SER A 764 -16.56 24.98 14.34
N PRO A 765 -15.45 24.78 15.07
CA PRO A 765 -15.33 25.27 16.44
C PRO A 765 -15.22 26.80 16.48
N ALA A 766 -15.50 27.40 17.64
CA ALA A 766 -15.26 28.82 17.86
C ALA A 766 -13.76 29.07 18.07
N ALA A 767 -13.22 30.11 17.41
CA ALA A 767 -11.81 30.49 17.52
C ALA A 767 -11.63 31.72 18.43
N ARG A 768 -10.41 31.89 18.98
CA ARG A 768 -10.04 33.05 19.82
C ARG A 768 -9.28 34.13 19.06
N SER A 769 -8.75 33.82 17.89
CA SER A 769 -7.92 34.69 17.06
C SER A 769 -8.23 34.53 15.59
N PHE A 770 -7.99 35.58 14.80
CA PHE A 770 -8.10 35.57 13.35
C PHE A 770 -6.85 34.91 12.75
N SER A 771 -6.86 33.57 12.70
CA SER A 771 -5.72 32.79 12.23
C SER A 771 -6.18 31.58 11.42
N SER A 772 -5.27 31.06 10.59
CA SER A 772 -5.48 29.79 9.92
C SER A 772 -5.30 28.64 10.91
N SER A 773 -6.22 27.67 10.89
CA SER A 773 -6.18 26.48 11.72
C SER A 773 -5.99 25.26 10.85
N THR A 774 -4.97 24.45 11.15
CA THR A 774 -4.82 23.12 10.57
C THR A 774 -5.92 22.22 11.11
N LEU A 775 -6.51 21.42 10.23
CA LEU A 775 -7.51 20.41 10.56
C LEU A 775 -6.82 19.06 10.84
N PHE A 776 -7.29 18.33 11.84
CA PHE A 776 -6.90 16.96 12.10
C PHE A 776 -8.12 16.06 12.16
N VAL A 777 -7.97 14.84 11.66
CA VAL A 777 -8.99 13.78 11.76
C VAL A 777 -8.55 12.76 12.80
N LYS A 778 -9.49 12.36 13.67
CA LYS A 778 -9.32 11.30 14.66
C LYS A 778 -9.89 10.00 14.14
N LEU A 779 -9.12 8.94 14.30
CA LEU A 779 -9.43 7.61 13.80
C LEU A 779 -8.86 6.57 14.76
N ALA A 780 -9.70 5.70 15.32
CA ALA A 780 -9.31 4.78 16.39
C ALA A 780 -8.51 5.53 17.48
N ASN A 781 -7.23 5.22 17.66
CA ASN A 781 -6.34 5.86 18.63
C ASN A 781 -5.35 6.86 18.00
N GLU A 782 -5.52 7.18 16.72
CA GLU A 782 -4.61 8.02 15.93
C GLU A 782 -5.23 9.39 15.61
N THR A 783 -4.37 10.39 15.41
CA THR A 783 -4.75 11.74 14.97
C THR A 783 -3.90 12.13 13.77
N LEU A 784 -4.55 12.30 12.61
CA LEU A 784 -3.88 12.57 11.34
C LEU A 784 -4.10 14.03 10.93
N ALA A 785 -3.03 14.72 10.54
CA ALA A 785 -3.12 16.08 10.02
C ALA A 785 -3.65 16.07 8.59
N CYS A 786 -4.63 16.93 8.30
CA CYS A 786 -4.96 17.30 6.93
C CYS A 786 -4.00 18.40 6.47
N SER A 787 -3.62 18.39 5.18
CA SER A 787 -2.87 19.50 4.56
C SER A 787 -3.72 20.78 4.42
N THR A 788 -5.04 20.67 4.51
CA THR A 788 -5.99 21.78 4.41
C THR A 788 -6.05 22.62 5.68
N LYS A 789 -6.20 23.92 5.51
CA LYS A 789 -6.34 24.89 6.61
C LYS A 789 -7.67 25.61 6.50
N LEU A 790 -8.33 25.83 7.64
CA LEU A 790 -9.53 26.65 7.74
C LEU A 790 -9.16 28.03 8.28
N SER A 791 -9.48 29.08 7.53
CA SER A 791 -9.18 30.46 7.93
C SER A 791 -10.31 31.06 8.77
N TYR A 792 -10.00 31.51 9.99
CA TYR A 792 -10.98 32.21 10.82
C TYR A 792 -10.90 33.73 10.62
N VAL A 793 -12.04 34.34 10.32
CA VAL A 793 -12.18 35.79 10.09
C VAL A 793 -13.26 36.37 11.02
N PRO A 794 -13.38 37.70 11.14
CA PRO A 794 -14.41 38.32 11.97
C PRO A 794 -15.84 37.88 11.61
N ASP A 795 -16.74 37.95 12.58
CA ASP A 795 -18.16 37.68 12.37
C ASP A 795 -18.75 38.70 11.35
N PRO A 796 -19.63 38.28 10.42
CA PRO A 796 -20.17 39.14 9.37
C PRO A 796 -21.04 40.27 9.94
N GLU A 797 -20.88 41.48 9.38
CA GLU A 797 -21.64 42.67 9.76
C GLU A 797 -22.67 43.03 8.67
N PHE A 798 -23.92 43.24 9.06
CA PHE A 798 -25.00 43.68 8.17
C PHE A 798 -25.30 45.16 8.46
N THR A 799 -25.31 46.00 7.43
CA THR A 799 -25.32 47.46 7.59
C THR A 799 -26.70 48.07 7.42
N SER A 800 -27.49 47.59 6.47
CA SER A 800 -28.79 48.16 6.10
C SER A 800 -29.64 47.16 5.33
N PHE A 801 -30.95 47.38 5.31
CA PHE A 801 -31.86 46.65 4.45
C PHE A 801 -32.81 47.63 3.73
N THR A 802 -33.22 47.28 2.52
CA THR A 802 -34.23 48.00 1.74
C THR A 802 -35.41 47.09 1.45
N VAL A 803 -36.61 47.67 1.44
CA VAL A 803 -37.85 46.94 1.16
C VAL A 803 -38.36 47.41 -0.20
N ILE A 804 -38.45 46.48 -1.15
CA ILE A 804 -38.99 46.71 -2.49
C ILE A 804 -40.31 45.95 -2.62
N ARG A 805 -41.38 46.65 -3.00
CA ARG A 805 -42.72 46.09 -3.17
C ARG A 805 -43.01 45.94 -4.66
N THR A 806 -43.28 44.71 -5.11
CA THR A 806 -43.61 44.42 -6.52
C THR A 806 -44.91 43.64 -6.56
N GLY A 807 -46.05 44.34 -6.63
CA GLY A 807 -47.38 43.71 -6.54
C GLY A 807 -47.73 43.27 -5.11
N GLU A 808 -48.14 42.02 -4.93
CA GLU A 808 -48.39 41.42 -3.61
C GLU A 808 -47.11 40.88 -2.93
N ASP A 809 -45.99 40.81 -3.67
CA ASP A 809 -44.72 40.29 -3.16
C ASP A 809 -43.86 41.40 -2.53
N VAL A 810 -43.39 41.14 -1.31
CA VAL A 810 -42.40 41.98 -0.61
C VAL A 810 -41.03 41.32 -0.74
N ARG A 811 -40.07 42.04 -1.33
CA ARG A 811 -38.66 41.64 -1.41
C ARG A 811 -37.83 42.54 -0.50
N ILE A 812 -37.01 41.93 0.35
CA ILE A 812 -36.04 42.64 1.19
C ILE A 812 -34.65 42.39 0.65
N THR A 813 -33.89 43.46 0.42
CA THR A 813 -32.47 43.38 0.07
C THR A 813 -31.63 43.81 1.25
N ILE A 814 -30.78 42.91 1.74
CA ILE A 814 -29.91 43.09 2.91
C ILE A 814 -28.50 43.36 2.40
N GLN A 815 -27.89 44.45 2.87
CA GLN A 815 -26.50 44.78 2.59
C GLN A 815 -25.58 44.24 3.68
N LYS A 816 -24.61 43.41 3.28
CA LYS A 816 -23.52 42.91 4.12
C LYS A 816 -22.26 43.75 3.84
N LYS A 817 -21.56 44.13 4.90
CA LYS A 817 -20.28 44.86 4.82
C LYS A 817 -19.23 44.00 4.09
N GLU A 818 -18.36 44.65 3.32
CA GLU A 818 -17.24 43.98 2.64
C GLU A 818 -16.37 43.23 3.65
N ASP A 819 -16.14 41.95 3.36
CA ASP A 819 -15.28 41.05 4.12
C ASP A 819 -14.75 39.92 3.21
N ASN A 820 -13.91 39.05 3.78
CA ASN A 820 -13.38 37.88 3.07
C ASN A 820 -14.19 36.59 3.36
N LEU A 821 -15.50 36.72 3.66
CA LEU A 821 -16.42 35.59 3.88
C LEU A 821 -17.25 35.34 2.62
N GLU A 822 -16.95 34.24 1.93
CA GLU A 822 -17.82 33.71 0.87
C GLU A 822 -19.06 33.06 1.49
N MET A 823 -20.04 33.86 1.90
CA MET A 823 -21.27 33.38 2.52
C MET A 823 -22.30 32.98 1.46
N MET A 824 -22.94 31.82 1.66
CA MET A 824 -23.96 31.26 0.78
C MET A 824 -25.38 31.57 1.28
N ILE A 825 -26.38 31.51 0.40
CA ILE A 825 -27.77 31.84 0.76
C ILE A 825 -28.35 30.86 1.80
N GLU A 826 -27.93 29.60 1.80
CA GLU A 826 -28.39 28.56 2.71
C GLU A 826 -27.80 28.70 4.13
N GLU A 827 -26.79 29.54 4.30
CA GLU A 827 -26.17 29.83 5.61
C GLU A 827 -26.93 30.90 6.40
N LEU A 828 -27.88 31.57 5.74
CA LEU A 828 -28.70 32.61 6.34
C LEU A 828 -30.13 32.15 6.58
N SER A 829 -30.66 32.52 7.73
CA SER A 829 -32.09 32.50 8.01
C SER A 829 -32.52 33.88 8.45
N VAL A 830 -33.55 34.42 7.80
CA VAL A 830 -33.98 35.80 7.98
C VAL A 830 -35.44 35.81 8.42
N TRP A 831 -35.76 36.67 9.40
CA TRP A 831 -37.13 36.94 9.81
C TRP A 831 -37.39 38.44 9.86
N GLY A 832 -38.51 38.88 9.29
CA GLY A 832 -39.06 40.22 9.53
C GLY A 832 -39.84 40.22 10.84
N VAL A 833 -39.67 41.25 11.66
CA VAL A 833 -40.41 41.43 12.91
C VAL A 833 -41.40 42.58 12.74
N GLN A 834 -42.67 42.32 13.07
CA GLN A 834 -43.74 43.30 13.14
C GLN A 834 -44.63 42.98 14.34
N ASP A 835 -44.94 43.97 15.18
CA ASP A 835 -45.78 43.79 16.39
C ASP A 835 -45.35 42.60 17.25
N ASN A 836 -44.03 42.40 17.42
CA ASN A 836 -43.42 41.30 18.15
C ASN A 836 -43.67 39.88 17.56
N THR A 837 -44.25 39.81 16.35
CA THR A 837 -44.47 38.57 15.59
C THR A 837 -43.37 38.41 14.54
N LYS A 838 -42.85 37.18 14.40
CA LYS A 838 -41.73 36.86 13.48
C LYS A 838 -42.26 36.18 12.21
N TYR A 839 -41.94 36.77 11.06
CA TYR A 839 -42.29 36.26 9.74
C TYR A 839 -41.03 35.78 9.03
N GLN A 840 -41.00 34.52 8.62
CA GLN A 840 -39.82 33.97 7.95
C GLN A 840 -39.70 34.51 6.52
N CYS A 841 -38.53 35.03 6.18
CA CYS A 841 -38.16 35.47 4.84
C CYS A 841 -37.29 34.38 4.19
N ILE A 842 -37.67 33.91 3.01
CA ILE A 842 -36.91 32.91 2.26
C ILE A 842 -35.87 33.65 1.45
N VAL A 843 -34.59 33.41 1.70
CA VAL A 843 -33.50 34.01 0.91
C VAL A 843 -33.50 33.38 -0.49
N GLU A 844 -33.63 34.21 -1.52
CA GLU A 844 -33.84 33.77 -2.91
C GLU A 844 -32.57 33.97 -3.77
N ALA A 845 -31.80 35.02 -3.51
CA ALA A 845 -30.65 35.37 -4.33
C ALA A 845 -29.56 36.06 -3.51
N LYS A 846 -28.31 35.88 -3.97
CA LYS A 846 -27.14 36.65 -3.56
C LYS A 846 -26.57 37.33 -4.80
N GLU A 847 -26.34 38.63 -4.70
CA GLU A 847 -25.65 39.42 -5.72
C GLU A 847 -24.42 40.09 -5.08
N THR A 848 -23.33 40.20 -5.83
CA THR A 848 -22.10 40.86 -5.34
C THR A 848 -21.79 42.02 -6.28
N TRP A 849 -21.86 43.25 -5.76
CA TRP A 849 -21.56 44.48 -6.51
C TRP A 849 -20.47 45.26 -5.77
N THR A 850 -19.40 45.63 -6.47
CA THR A 850 -18.25 46.37 -5.90
C THR A 850 -17.74 45.77 -4.58
N ASN A 851 -17.49 44.45 -4.54
CA ASN A 851 -17.10 43.67 -3.35
C ASN A 851 -18.06 43.70 -2.16
N THR A 852 -19.29 44.20 -2.34
CA THR A 852 -20.34 44.20 -1.32
C THR A 852 -21.37 43.14 -1.67
N ASP A 853 -21.71 42.29 -0.70
CA ASP A 853 -22.70 41.24 -0.86
C ASP A 853 -24.10 41.77 -0.52
N PHE A 854 -25.06 41.50 -1.41
CA PHE A 854 -26.48 41.81 -1.26
C PHE A 854 -27.30 40.52 -1.24
N PHE A 855 -28.03 40.29 -0.17
CA PHE A 855 -28.92 39.12 -0.03
C PHE A 855 -30.37 39.56 -0.22
N THR A 856 -31.05 38.98 -1.19
CA THR A 856 -32.46 39.25 -1.45
C THR A 856 -33.31 38.11 -0.92
N CYS A 857 -34.29 38.42 -0.06
CA CYS A 857 -35.23 37.45 0.49
C CYS A 857 -36.69 37.87 0.21
N GLY A 858 -37.57 36.89 0.01
CA GLY A 858 -38.99 37.07 -0.29
C GLY A 858 -39.90 36.43 0.76
N PHE A 859 -41.10 36.99 0.93
CA PHE A 859 -42.16 36.41 1.77
C PHE A 859 -43.21 35.71 0.92
N LYS A 860 -43.65 34.51 1.32
CA LYS A 860 -44.71 33.77 0.63
C LYS A 860 -46.12 34.04 1.19
N SER A 861 -46.41 35.26 1.64
CA SER A 861 -47.71 35.60 2.26
C SER A 861 -48.31 36.86 1.65
N PRO A 862 -49.62 36.86 1.30
CA PRO A 862 -50.32 38.06 0.84
C PRO A 862 -50.71 38.89 2.06
N SER A 863 -49.79 39.68 2.58
CA SER A 863 -50.15 40.68 3.59
C SER A 863 -49.18 41.85 3.63
N ASN A 864 -49.77 43.02 3.78
CA ASN A 864 -49.16 44.34 3.73
C ASN A 864 -48.36 44.63 5.02
N HIS A 865 -47.31 43.85 5.27
CA HIS A 865 -46.49 43.97 6.47
C HIS A 865 -45.53 45.17 6.37
N GLU A 866 -45.38 45.94 7.45
CA GLU A 866 -44.35 46.96 7.64
C GLU A 866 -43.37 46.44 8.69
N PHE A 867 -42.19 46.01 8.25
CA PHE A 867 -41.18 45.45 9.15
C PHE A 867 -40.36 46.57 9.80
N GLU A 868 -40.39 46.64 11.13
CA GLU A 868 -39.61 47.61 11.93
C GLU A 868 -38.15 47.16 12.09
N GLU A 869 -37.96 45.85 12.16
CA GLU A 869 -36.71 45.18 12.48
C GLU A 869 -36.57 43.90 11.65
N LEU A 870 -35.33 43.59 11.26
CA LEU A 870 -34.95 42.35 10.62
C LEU A 870 -34.03 41.54 11.54
N LEU A 871 -34.40 40.28 11.80
CA LEU A 871 -33.56 39.32 12.52
C LEU A 871 -32.84 38.43 11.50
N ILE A 872 -31.51 38.48 11.51
CA ILE A 872 -30.65 37.69 10.64
C ILE A 872 -29.91 36.67 11.50
N LYS A 873 -30.08 35.38 11.22
CA LYS A 873 -29.33 34.30 11.87
C LYS A 873 -28.34 33.67 10.90
N TYR A 874 -27.11 33.48 11.37
CA TYR A 874 -26.07 32.68 10.73
C TYR A 874 -25.39 31.84 11.81
N GLY A 875 -25.15 30.54 11.53
CA GLY A 875 -24.71 29.59 12.55
C GLY A 875 -25.62 29.63 13.79
N ASP A 876 -25.06 29.94 14.96
CA ASP A 876 -25.80 30.14 16.22
C ASP A 876 -25.94 31.63 16.63
N ARG A 877 -25.47 32.57 15.80
CA ARG A 877 -25.57 34.01 16.06
C ARG A 877 -26.84 34.59 15.46
N THR A 878 -27.44 35.55 16.15
CA THR A 878 -28.59 36.32 15.65
C THR A 878 -28.26 37.80 15.75
N VAL A 879 -28.39 38.51 14.64
CA VAL A 879 -28.18 39.95 14.52
C VAL A 879 -29.53 40.62 14.29
N SER A 880 -29.77 41.70 15.02
CA SER A 880 -30.92 42.57 14.86
C SER A 880 -30.52 43.78 14.02
N LEU A 881 -31.29 44.07 12.98
CA LEU A 881 -31.07 45.20 12.10
C LEU A 881 -32.37 46.03 12.03
N GLY A 882 -32.37 47.19 12.68
CA GLY A 882 -33.49 48.14 12.64
C GLY A 882 -33.41 49.06 11.42
N LEU A 883 -34.54 49.65 11.02
CA LEU A 883 -34.54 50.74 10.04
C LEU A 883 -33.71 51.90 10.60
N GLU A 884 -32.67 52.35 9.88
CA GLU A 884 -31.91 53.53 10.29
C GLU A 884 -32.86 54.73 10.45
N SER A 885 -33.16 55.09 11.69
CA SER A 885 -33.96 56.27 11.99
C SER A 885 -33.22 57.51 11.46
N GLN A 886 -33.90 58.30 10.62
CA GLN A 886 -33.43 59.61 10.15
C GLN A 886 -32.94 60.52 11.29
N LEU A 887 -33.42 60.29 12.51
CA LEU A 887 -32.99 60.97 13.72
C LEU A 887 -31.51 60.74 14.04
N HIS A 888 -30.97 59.54 13.76
CA HIS A 888 -29.58 59.18 14.08
C HIS A 888 -28.58 59.81 13.10
N LYS A 889 -28.91 59.88 11.81
CA LYS A 889 -28.15 60.65 10.81
C LYS A 889 -28.18 62.14 11.12
N ALA A 890 -29.35 62.68 11.49
CA ALA A 890 -29.47 64.07 11.92
C ALA A 890 -28.62 64.35 13.17
N LEU A 891 -28.58 63.44 14.15
CA LEU A 891 -27.77 63.59 15.37
C LEU A 891 -26.26 63.56 15.09
N GLN A 892 -25.80 62.71 14.16
CA GLN A 892 -24.39 62.67 13.76
C GLN A 892 -23.98 63.91 12.98
N ILE A 893 -24.81 64.39 12.05
CA ILE A 893 -24.57 65.65 11.33
C ILE A 893 -24.56 66.83 12.31
N LEU A 894 -25.46 66.86 13.29
CA LEU A 894 -25.48 67.88 14.34
C LEU A 894 -24.19 67.86 15.19
N ARG A 895 -23.69 66.66 15.53
CA ARG A 895 -22.39 66.53 16.23
C ARG A 895 -21.23 67.04 15.39
N PHE A 896 -21.17 66.72 14.10
CA PHE A 896 -20.12 67.24 13.20
C PHE A 896 -20.20 68.75 12.97
N MET A 897 -21.41 69.34 12.98
CA MET A 897 -21.61 70.80 12.89
C MET A 897 -21.26 71.53 14.18
N LEU A 898 -21.38 70.88 15.35
CA LEU A 898 -21.04 71.49 16.64
C LEU A 898 -19.52 71.60 16.87
N ILE A 899 -18.71 70.71 16.29
CA ILE A 899 -17.24 70.72 16.43
C ILE A 899 -16.61 72.05 15.97
N PRO A 900 -16.86 72.57 14.75
CA PRO A 900 -16.31 73.86 14.32
C PRO A 900 -16.85 75.05 15.13
N CYS A 901 -18.10 74.98 15.63
CA CYS A 901 -18.65 76.00 16.52
C CYS A 901 -17.93 76.06 17.87
N VAL A 902 -17.61 74.91 18.46
CA VAL A 902 -16.84 74.85 19.72
C VAL A 902 -15.41 75.36 19.51
N ILE A 903 -14.77 75.01 18.38
CA ILE A 903 -13.43 75.52 18.03
C ILE A 903 -13.47 77.05 17.85
N ALA A 904 -14.49 77.60 17.16
CA ALA A 904 -14.64 79.03 16.97
C ALA A 904 -14.84 79.77 18.31
N VAL A 905 -15.66 79.22 19.23
CA VAL A 905 -15.84 79.79 20.57
C VAL A 905 -14.55 79.75 21.38
N LEU A 906 -13.78 78.65 21.33
CA LEU A 906 -12.48 78.55 22.00
C LEU A 906 -11.46 79.55 21.43
N VAL A 907 -11.47 79.78 20.11
CA VAL A 907 -10.62 80.80 19.47
C VAL A 907 -11.05 82.21 19.88
N ILE A 908 -12.34 82.50 19.96
CA ILE A 908 -12.85 83.79 20.45
C ILE A 908 -12.45 84.01 21.91
N ILE A 909 -12.60 83.00 22.78
CA ILE A 909 -12.18 83.06 24.18
C ILE A 909 -10.67 83.31 24.28
N TYR A 910 -9.87 82.63 23.45
CA TYR A 910 -8.42 82.84 23.40
C TYR A 910 -8.04 84.27 22.99
N PHE A 911 -8.70 84.84 21.96
CA PHE A 911 -8.49 86.24 21.57
C PHE A 911 -8.98 87.24 22.62
N TRP A 912 -10.09 86.94 23.30
CA TRP A 912 -10.61 87.75 24.41
C TRP A 912 -9.66 87.76 25.62
N GLN A 913 -9.15 86.60 26.01
CA GLN A 913 -8.15 86.48 27.07
C GLN A 913 -6.88 87.26 26.72
N LYS A 914 -6.38 87.13 25.47
CA LYS A 914 -5.20 87.86 25.00
C LYS A 914 -5.40 89.38 25.02
N ARG A 915 -6.62 89.87 24.75
CA ARG A 915 -6.96 91.31 24.82
C ARG A 915 -6.98 91.82 26.26
N LEU A 916 -7.52 91.04 27.21
CA LEU A 916 -7.48 91.35 28.64
C LEU A 916 -6.04 91.34 29.20
N THR A 917 -5.16 90.46 28.71
CA THR A 917 -3.75 90.44 29.14
C THR A 917 -2.97 91.67 28.64
N VAL A 918 -3.38 92.27 27.52
CA VAL A 918 -2.74 93.49 26.97
C VAL A 918 -3.21 94.75 27.69
N GLU A 919 -4.46 94.81 28.15
CA GLU A 919 -4.93 95.94 28.96
C GLU A 919 -4.42 95.92 30.41
N MET A 920 -4.19 94.74 31.00
CA MET A 920 -3.60 94.63 32.35
C MET A 920 -2.10 94.95 32.43
N ASN A 921 -1.38 95.00 31.31
CA ASN A 921 0.04 95.37 31.24
C ASN A 921 0.28 96.88 31.00
N LYS A 922 -0.76 97.70 31.08
CA LYS A 922 -0.69 99.17 30.93
C LYS A 922 -1.15 99.94 32.18
N LEU A 923 -1.24 99.26 33.33
CA LEU A 923 -1.54 99.84 34.65
C LEU A 923 -0.32 99.74 35.56
#